data_AF-R1BX79-F1
#
_entry.id   AF-R1BX79-F1
#
_cell.length_a   1.000
_cell.length_b   1.000
_cell.length_c   1.000
_cell.angle_alpha   90.00
_cell.angle_beta   90.00
_cell.angle_gamma   90.00
#
_symmetry.space_group_name_H-M   'P 1'
#
loop_
_entity.id
_entity.type
_entity.pdbx_description
1 polymer ?
#
loop_
_entity_poly.entity_id
_entity_poly.type
_entity_poly.pdbx_seq_one_letter_code
_entity_poly.pdbx_strand_id
1 'polypeptide(L)'
;MYMARGVAFACVASCAFAAPVHRELLLDSVLDSVGHVAGTANSLVSATAESVATGSSSWLQWGRTDEESEPYVSTYTTDNSSQPKPELLWSEKVMLMDGVGYHEHSHTAKDGYYIGNIPPIKRLGLPSLNLHDASQGVRTHHAAMIAQVTSWPCALAAGGTWDPALVRRWGVALGYEFLAKGVNVALAPGVNVARVARGGRNAEYLGGESAHLASRMAATYIEGMQSTGVRATVKHFGFNNQETNRNYYNARVDERTAFEVYYPPFEAAFKAGVAAVMCAYNLVNGTYACGSKELLTRDLRERLGFDGFVMSDWWAVHGFGYQNAGLDMLLPGNRMLTDGSHDFFSPDNLAKTSEPGVVDTAADRVLAEVLRAVPTCTPPYCGQEMLRARATSDEHVALSRQIATESVALLKNGGRLLPLQSGSRVALVGSACDARNDIDAMLRQWNLANYYTIGGSGRTIPLSPASVAAGLRAAWEKRVEYAGEGPFHLPLDPAPPAVEVVNGDHDDNVDLAVAAMERADVAIVCGATTAAESEDRPSLLLDQSGFIGEVLARATIPTVLVAMTPGAVLLPFAANATAIVHTFLAGQETGHAIADVLLGRENPSGKLPVTIPLSEEQTVLPCQPVEGVHISSVAGLWTQGGGGGYGVHYDCDYTESLHVGYLGLHDEPVGFPFGHGLSYTSFGYEWAEEPPAAFPPGAGGRLELAVRISAEEGPASGGREVVQLYLSFPEGSGEPRRQLKGFVKTESLAPGEGVAVALQLTCRDLSIWSVEETAWVAVPGAFLVEVGSSSRDLRLEATFTLAATVCSSSDSTGPTAPTGTTEGGVADPEE
;
A
#
# COMPACT_ATOMS: atom_id res chain seq x y z
N MET A 1 3.46 -24.36 63.01
CA MET A 1 4.40 -23.56 63.82
C MET A 1 4.19 -22.10 63.43
N TYR A 2 3.63 -21.33 64.38
CA TYR A 2 3.49 -19.87 64.54
C TYR A 2 3.98 -18.92 63.41
N MET A 3 3.07 -18.14 62.77
CA MET A 3 2.68 -16.72 63.07
C MET A 3 3.72 -15.68 62.55
N ALA A 4 3.43 -14.48 62.02
CA ALA A 4 2.21 -13.71 61.76
C ALA A 4 2.55 -12.39 61.00
N ARG A 5 1.49 -11.69 60.52
CA ARG A 5 1.35 -10.25 60.14
C ARG A 5 1.77 -9.86 58.72
N GLY A 6 0.96 -9.23 57.86
CA GLY A 6 -0.37 -8.63 57.99
C GLY A 6 -0.40 -7.13 57.63
N VAL A 7 -1.06 -6.82 56.49
CA VAL A 7 -1.87 -5.60 56.19
C VAL A 7 -1.18 -4.29 55.74
N ALA A 8 -1.27 -4.05 54.43
CA ALA A 8 -1.89 -2.95 53.66
C ALA A 8 -2.02 -1.48 54.17
N PHE A 9 -2.00 -0.60 53.15
CA PHE A 9 -2.68 0.69 52.92
C PHE A 9 -1.87 2.00 52.88
N ALA A 10 -2.19 2.76 51.82
CA ALA A 10 -1.66 4.03 51.36
C ALA A 10 -2.25 5.26 52.09
N CYS A 11 -1.54 6.40 52.07
CA CYS A 11 -2.04 7.74 51.68
C CYS A 11 -1.05 8.89 52.03
N VAL A 12 -0.78 9.73 51.03
CA VAL A 12 -0.77 11.22 50.99
C VAL A 12 -0.41 12.00 52.27
N ALA A 13 0.61 12.88 52.20
CA ALA A 13 0.53 14.33 52.51
C ALA A 13 1.91 15.04 52.60
N SER A 14 2.17 15.90 51.61
CA SER A 14 2.59 17.32 51.64
C SER A 14 3.51 17.92 52.72
N CYS A 15 4.47 18.71 52.18
CA CYS A 15 4.96 20.05 52.58
C CYS A 15 6.14 20.25 53.56
N ALA A 16 7.26 20.70 52.95
CA ALA A 16 8.06 21.91 53.20
C ALA A 16 8.43 22.34 54.63
N PHE A 17 9.71 22.69 54.86
CA PHE A 17 10.14 23.98 55.45
C PHE A 17 11.67 24.21 55.37
N ALA A 18 12.02 25.39 54.83
CA ALA A 18 13.12 26.31 55.17
C ALA A 18 14.60 25.87 55.31
N ALA A 19 15.46 26.51 54.48
CA ALA A 19 16.87 26.84 54.79
C ALA A 19 16.93 27.99 55.83
N PRO A 20 18.08 28.39 56.47
CA PRO A 20 19.18 29.06 55.72
C PRO A 20 20.61 29.14 56.38
N VAL A 21 21.56 29.74 55.61
CA VAL A 21 22.73 30.61 56.01
C VAL A 21 24.15 30.03 56.33
N HIS A 22 25.05 30.29 55.35
CA HIS A 22 26.43 30.87 55.31
C HIS A 22 27.70 30.41 56.07
N ARG A 23 28.81 30.46 55.26
CA ARG A 23 30.23 30.92 55.50
C ARG A 23 31.21 29.91 56.14
N GLU A 24 32.50 29.77 55.75
CA GLU A 24 33.47 30.58 54.98
C GLU A 24 34.80 29.78 54.71
N LEU A 25 35.70 30.34 53.85
CA LEU A 25 37.19 30.18 53.75
C LEU A 25 37.76 29.00 52.89
N LEU A 26 38.69 29.11 51.91
CA LEU A 26 39.75 30.06 51.46
C LEU A 26 40.01 29.85 49.92
N LEU A 27 40.19 30.86 49.03
CA LEU A 27 41.45 31.56 48.58
C LEU A 27 42.61 30.60 48.24
N ASP A 28 43.38 30.64 47.14
CA ASP A 28 43.58 31.55 46.00
C ASP A 28 44.57 30.86 45.02
N SER A 29 44.38 30.93 43.68
CA SER A 29 45.44 31.24 42.69
C SER A 29 44.90 31.33 41.25
N VAL A 30 44.76 32.59 40.87
CA VAL A 30 44.36 33.29 39.65
C VAL A 30 45.40 33.21 38.49
N LEU A 31 44.90 33.25 37.23
CA LEU A 31 45.51 33.61 35.91
C LEU A 31 46.44 32.57 35.23
N ASP A 32 46.20 32.16 33.97
CA ASP A 32 46.08 33.01 32.77
C ASP A 32 44.83 32.79 31.91
N SER A 33 44.43 33.87 31.25
CA SER A 33 43.23 34.04 30.44
C SER A 33 43.55 34.34 28.97
N VAL A 34 42.59 33.97 28.09
CA VAL A 34 42.28 34.53 26.76
C VAL A 34 43.05 33.98 25.56
N GLY A 35 42.30 33.27 24.68
CA GLY A 35 42.72 32.99 23.32
C GLY A 35 41.77 32.09 22.51
N HIS A 36 40.77 32.73 21.88
CA HIS A 36 40.05 32.30 20.65
C HIS A 36 38.69 31.59 20.76
N VAL A 37 37.69 32.41 20.46
CA VAL A 37 36.35 32.12 19.93
C VAL A 37 36.45 31.66 18.46
N ALA A 38 35.41 30.95 18.03
CA ALA A 38 35.03 30.60 16.65
C ALA A 38 35.63 29.30 16.09
N GLY A 39 34.82 28.22 16.13
CA GLY A 39 35.19 26.98 15.44
C GLY A 39 34.34 25.74 15.67
N THR A 40 33.12 25.80 16.20
CA THR A 40 32.27 24.60 16.34
C THR A 40 30.78 24.91 16.20
N ALA A 41 30.39 25.42 15.04
CA ALA A 41 28.98 25.49 14.63
C ALA A 41 28.75 24.92 13.21
N ASN A 42 29.72 24.17 12.66
CA ASN A 42 29.63 23.64 11.29
C ASN A 42 30.01 22.15 11.16
N SER A 43 29.96 21.37 12.25
CA SER A 43 30.25 19.93 12.23
C SER A 43 29.06 19.04 12.63
N LEU A 44 27.85 19.59 12.70
CA LEU A 44 26.61 18.85 12.99
C LEU A 44 25.71 18.64 11.76
N VAL A 45 26.16 19.07 10.57
CA VAL A 45 25.42 18.92 9.30
C VAL A 45 26.10 17.90 8.36
N SER A 46 27.29 17.40 8.69
CA SER A 46 27.98 16.35 7.91
C SER A 46 27.98 14.97 8.55
N ALA A 47 27.35 14.79 9.71
CA ALA A 47 27.31 13.49 10.42
C ALA A 47 26.06 12.63 10.10
N THR A 48 25.15 13.10 9.24
CA THR A 48 23.95 12.37 8.82
C THR A 48 24.11 11.66 7.45
N ALA A 49 25.28 11.75 6.82
CA ALA A 49 25.54 11.14 5.51
C ALA A 49 26.45 9.88 5.56
N GLU A 50 27.11 9.56 6.67
CA GLU A 50 28.02 8.40 6.78
C GLU A 50 27.53 7.27 7.71
N SER A 51 26.44 7.45 8.46
CA SER A 51 25.89 6.38 9.32
C SER A 51 24.90 5.45 8.60
N VAL A 52 24.69 5.61 7.29
CA VAL A 52 23.86 4.71 6.45
C VAL A 52 24.69 3.57 5.85
N ALA A 53 26.02 3.58 6.00
CA ALA A 53 26.91 2.62 5.34
C ALA A 53 27.58 1.58 6.26
N THR A 54 27.33 1.57 7.58
CA THR A 54 27.87 0.52 8.46
C THR A 54 26.82 0.03 9.46
N GLY A 55 26.37 -1.21 9.26
CA GLY A 55 25.39 -1.89 10.10
C GLY A 55 25.95 -2.24 11.48
N SER A 56 25.97 -1.27 12.39
CA SER A 56 26.14 -1.54 13.83
C SER A 56 24.81 -1.31 14.54
N SER A 57 24.24 -2.41 15.02
CA SER A 57 22.94 -2.51 15.68
C SER A 57 23.06 -2.22 17.17
N SER A 58 22.46 -1.13 17.64
CA SER A 58 22.33 -0.83 19.09
C SER A 58 20.87 -0.84 19.59
N TRP A 59 19.96 -1.54 18.91
CA TRP A 59 18.53 -1.61 19.30
C TRP A 59 18.07 -3.00 19.78
N LEU A 60 18.96 -4.00 19.81
CA LEU A 60 18.68 -5.35 20.32
C LEU A 60 18.92 -5.43 21.83
N GLN A 61 18.07 -4.79 22.65
CA GLN A 61 18.09 -5.07 24.09
C GLN A 61 16.77 -4.75 24.80
N TRP A 62 15.66 -5.36 24.37
CA TRP A 62 14.45 -5.42 25.19
C TRP A 62 13.77 -6.79 25.08
N GLY A 63 13.69 -7.48 26.24
CA GLY A 63 12.71 -8.55 26.48
C GLY A 63 13.24 -9.98 26.46
N ARG A 64 14.01 -10.41 27.47
CA ARG A 64 14.00 -11.80 27.98
C ARG A 64 14.30 -11.79 29.48
N THR A 65 13.39 -12.38 30.25
CA THR A 65 13.66 -12.84 31.62
C THR A 65 13.42 -14.35 31.61
N ASP A 66 14.45 -15.09 32.02
CA ASP A 66 14.64 -16.49 32.47
C ASP A 66 13.37 -17.38 32.58
N GLU A 67 13.35 -18.71 32.32
CA GLU A 67 14.34 -19.79 32.40
C GLU A 67 13.80 -21.03 31.63
N GLU A 68 14.70 -21.88 31.10
CA GLU A 68 14.53 -23.27 30.62
C GLU A 68 13.60 -23.61 29.42
N SER A 69 14.12 -23.42 28.21
CA SER A 69 14.28 -24.49 27.21
C SER A 69 15.31 -24.02 26.18
N GLU A 70 16.41 -24.75 26.00
CA GLU A 70 17.45 -24.37 25.03
C GLU A 70 16.85 -24.36 23.62
N PRO A 71 16.78 -23.20 22.93
CA PRO A 71 16.47 -23.19 21.52
C PRO A 71 17.73 -23.62 20.77
N TYR A 72 17.58 -24.62 19.90
CA TYR A 72 18.60 -24.98 18.93
C TYR A 72 18.79 -23.80 17.96
N VAL A 73 19.70 -22.88 18.30
CA VAL A 73 20.08 -21.76 17.43
C VAL A 73 20.99 -22.34 16.34
N SER A 74 20.42 -22.65 15.17
CA SER A 74 21.25 -22.95 14.00
C SER A 74 21.88 -21.64 13.52
N THR A 75 23.20 -21.64 13.38
CA THR A 75 24.04 -20.50 13.03
C THR A 75 24.03 -20.19 11.52
N TYR A 76 22.85 -20.13 10.90
CA TYR A 76 22.75 -19.68 9.51
C TYR A 76 22.64 -18.15 9.48
N THR A 77 23.79 -17.48 9.55
CA THR A 77 23.90 -16.04 9.32
C THR A 77 23.96 -15.72 7.82
N THR A 78 23.45 -14.55 7.48
CA THR A 78 22.96 -14.03 6.19
C THR A 78 24.00 -13.76 5.09
N ASP A 79 25.15 -14.42 5.07
CA ASP A 79 26.20 -14.16 4.06
C ASP A 79 26.99 -15.41 3.68
N ASN A 80 26.31 -16.50 3.33
CA ASN A 80 26.99 -17.76 3.05
C ASN A 80 26.57 -18.40 1.73
N SER A 81 27.00 -17.80 0.62
CA SER A 81 27.10 -18.47 -0.68
C SER A 81 28.17 -19.57 -0.70
N SER A 82 28.93 -19.75 0.40
CA SER A 82 30.04 -20.72 0.50
C SER A 82 29.74 -22.00 1.30
N GLN A 83 28.57 -22.11 1.96
CA GLN A 83 28.14 -23.38 2.55
C GLN A 83 27.53 -24.26 1.46
N PRO A 84 27.90 -25.56 1.39
CA PRO A 84 27.25 -26.48 0.47
C PRO A 84 25.76 -26.55 0.82
N LYS A 85 24.92 -26.27 -0.18
CA LYS A 85 23.47 -26.40 -0.07
C LYS A 85 23.12 -27.79 0.50
N PRO A 86 22.24 -27.88 1.52
CA PRO A 86 21.92 -29.16 2.11
C PRO A 86 21.21 -30.05 1.09
N GLU A 87 21.58 -31.33 1.06
CA GLU A 87 20.94 -32.31 0.20
C GLU A 87 19.54 -32.64 0.73
N LEU A 88 18.51 -32.29 -0.05
CA LEU A 88 17.11 -32.58 0.25
C LEU A 88 16.71 -33.97 -0.25
N LEU A 89 15.99 -34.73 0.58
CA LEU A 89 15.28 -35.93 0.15
C LEU A 89 14.12 -35.54 -0.79
N TRP A 90 13.68 -36.48 -1.64
CA TRP A 90 12.51 -36.26 -2.50
C TRP A 90 11.29 -35.75 -1.72
N SER A 91 10.98 -36.39 -0.59
CA SER A 91 9.87 -35.98 0.28
C SER A 91 10.04 -34.57 0.85
N GLU A 92 11.28 -34.14 1.12
CA GLU A 92 11.56 -32.80 1.67
C GLU A 92 11.45 -31.72 0.59
N LYS A 93 11.83 -32.03 -0.66
CA LYS A 93 11.58 -31.15 -1.81
C LYS A 93 10.08 -30.90 -1.99
N VAL A 94 9.29 -31.98 -1.97
CA VAL A 94 7.83 -31.90 -2.07
C VAL A 94 7.24 -31.10 -0.91
N MET A 95 7.74 -31.29 0.33
CA MET A 95 7.29 -30.51 1.50
C MET A 95 7.49 -29.00 1.32
N LEU A 96 8.53 -28.56 0.61
CA LEU A 96 8.74 -27.13 0.34
C LEU A 96 7.78 -26.57 -0.72
N MET A 97 7.19 -27.44 -1.54
CA MET A 97 6.26 -27.06 -2.61
C MET A 97 4.79 -27.18 -2.21
N ASP A 98 4.45 -27.90 -1.13
CA ASP A 98 3.07 -28.17 -0.70
C ASP A 98 2.75 -27.45 0.61
N GLY A 99 1.90 -26.43 0.54
CA GLY A 99 1.44 -25.68 1.69
C GLY A 99 0.66 -26.53 2.70
N VAL A 100 0.62 -26.06 3.95
CA VAL A 100 -0.23 -26.64 5.00
C VAL A 100 -0.88 -25.55 5.85
N GLY A 101 -1.89 -25.95 6.62
CA GLY A 101 -2.42 -25.14 7.72
C GLY A 101 -3.86 -24.66 7.57
N TYR A 102 -4.61 -25.12 6.55
CA TYR A 102 -6.05 -24.84 6.43
C TYR A 102 -6.90 -26.04 6.80
N HIS A 103 -8.08 -25.81 7.41
CA HIS A 103 -9.11 -26.84 7.50
C HIS A 103 -9.68 -27.10 6.10
N GLU A 104 -9.88 -28.37 5.77
CA GLU A 104 -10.54 -28.78 4.53
C GLU A 104 -11.88 -28.05 4.39
N HIS A 105 -12.13 -27.45 3.22
CA HIS A 105 -13.37 -26.74 2.93
C HIS A 105 -13.68 -25.53 3.85
N SER A 106 -12.69 -24.70 4.19
CA SER A 106 -12.96 -23.46 4.93
C SER A 106 -11.94 -22.36 4.64
N HIS A 107 -12.30 -21.08 4.83
CA HIS A 107 -11.33 -19.96 4.82
C HIS A 107 -10.62 -19.77 6.18
N THR A 108 -10.58 -20.83 7.00
CA THR A 108 -10.02 -20.79 8.35
C THR A 108 -8.76 -21.62 8.43
N ALA A 109 -7.68 -20.96 8.85
CA ALA A 109 -6.46 -21.65 9.26
C ALA A 109 -6.74 -22.55 10.47
N LYS A 110 -6.01 -23.66 10.56
CA LYS A 110 -6.01 -24.56 11.72
C LYS A 110 -5.48 -23.82 12.93
N ASP A 111 -5.96 -24.17 14.11
CA ASP A 111 -5.47 -23.60 15.36
C ASP A 111 -3.93 -23.69 15.46
N GLY A 112 -3.29 -22.54 15.68
CA GLY A 112 -1.84 -22.44 15.80
C GLY A 112 -1.06 -22.51 14.48
N TYR A 113 -1.74 -22.37 13.34
CA TYR A 113 -1.13 -22.20 12.01
C TYR A 113 -1.39 -20.79 11.45
N TYR A 114 -0.44 -20.27 10.67
CA TYR A 114 -0.67 -19.08 9.86
C TYR A 114 -1.55 -19.42 8.64
N ILE A 115 -1.90 -18.42 7.85
CA ILE A 115 -2.76 -18.68 6.69
C ILE A 115 -2.05 -19.47 5.56
N GLY A 116 -0.72 -19.43 5.52
CA GLY A 116 0.07 -20.33 4.69
C GLY A 116 1.26 -20.79 5.51
N ASN A 117 1.66 -22.05 5.37
CA ASN A 117 2.81 -22.57 6.08
C ASN A 117 3.53 -23.59 5.21
N ILE A 118 4.85 -23.61 5.29
CA ILE A 118 5.68 -24.74 4.89
C ILE A 118 6.21 -25.40 6.17
N PRO A 119 6.04 -26.73 6.32
CA PRO A 119 6.49 -27.44 7.52
C PRO A 119 8.02 -27.40 7.68
N PRO A 120 8.54 -27.53 8.91
CA PRO A 120 9.98 -27.57 9.14
C PRO A 120 10.61 -28.85 8.59
N ILE A 121 11.85 -28.76 8.10
CA ILE A 121 12.65 -29.94 7.73
C ILE A 121 13.49 -30.37 8.93
N LYS A 122 12.89 -31.19 9.79
CA LYS A 122 13.48 -31.61 11.08
C LYS A 122 14.85 -32.28 10.94
N ARG A 123 15.06 -33.09 9.91
CA ARG A 123 16.33 -33.80 9.67
C ARG A 123 17.51 -32.84 9.51
N LEU A 124 17.26 -31.69 8.89
CA LEU A 124 18.25 -30.66 8.61
C LEU A 124 18.24 -29.51 9.61
N GLY A 125 17.34 -29.54 10.60
CA GLY A 125 17.16 -28.44 11.55
C GLY A 125 16.67 -27.14 10.89
N LEU A 126 15.98 -27.22 9.75
CA LEU A 126 15.45 -26.05 9.07
C LEU A 126 14.07 -25.68 9.63
N PRO A 127 13.79 -24.38 9.84
CA PRO A 127 12.54 -23.91 10.43
C PRO A 127 11.37 -24.06 9.44
N SER A 128 10.16 -23.85 9.94
CA SER A 128 8.99 -23.62 9.08
C SER A 128 9.08 -22.27 8.38
N LEU A 129 8.36 -22.14 7.26
CA LEU A 129 8.09 -20.84 6.64
C LEU A 129 6.64 -20.46 6.91
N ASN A 130 6.42 -19.38 7.66
CA ASN A 130 5.10 -18.90 8.06
C ASN A 130 4.68 -17.74 7.14
N LEU A 131 3.54 -17.87 6.45
CA LEU A 131 3.02 -16.90 5.50
C LEU A 131 1.73 -16.25 6.03
N HIS A 132 1.65 -14.92 5.98
CA HIS A 132 0.47 -14.20 6.49
C HIS A 132 0.09 -12.94 5.70
N ASP A 133 -1.21 -12.65 5.67
CA ASP A 133 -1.84 -11.50 5.01
C ASP A 133 -1.66 -10.25 5.88
N ALA A 134 -1.71 -9.02 5.35
CA ALA A 134 -2.03 -8.57 3.98
C ALA A 134 -1.21 -7.32 3.56
N SER A 135 -1.53 -6.76 2.38
CA SER A 135 -0.92 -5.54 1.81
C SER A 135 -0.93 -4.32 2.73
N GLN A 136 -1.99 -4.15 3.52
CA GLN A 136 -2.18 -2.98 4.38
C GLN A 136 -2.03 -3.27 5.89
N GLY A 137 -1.51 -4.42 6.29
CA GLY A 137 -1.40 -4.76 7.72
C GLY A 137 -1.58 -6.24 8.00
N VAL A 138 -1.16 -6.68 9.19
CA VAL A 138 -1.34 -8.06 9.63
C VAL A 138 -2.84 -8.36 9.78
N ARG A 139 -3.35 -9.24 8.93
CA ARG A 139 -4.78 -9.58 8.85
C ARG A 139 -5.31 -10.11 10.18
N THR A 140 -6.37 -9.48 10.67
CA THR A 140 -7.11 -9.93 11.85
C THR A 140 -8.14 -10.99 11.46
N HIS A 141 -7.91 -12.22 11.92
CA HIS A 141 -8.83 -13.35 11.70
C HIS A 141 -9.31 -14.00 12.99
N HIS A 142 -8.79 -13.54 14.13
CA HIS A 142 -9.17 -13.99 15.46
C HIS A 142 -9.28 -12.77 16.39
N ALA A 143 -10.27 -12.77 17.29
CA ALA A 143 -10.53 -11.64 18.19
C ALA A 143 -9.30 -11.24 19.02
N ALA A 144 -8.48 -12.21 19.45
CA ALA A 144 -7.26 -11.94 20.22
C ALA A 144 -6.19 -11.13 19.46
N MET A 145 -6.23 -11.08 18.13
CA MET A 145 -5.31 -10.25 17.33
C MET A 145 -5.71 -8.77 17.32
N ILE A 146 -6.99 -8.48 17.58
CA ILE A 146 -7.50 -7.12 17.62
C ILE A 146 -6.79 -6.36 18.75
N ALA A 147 -6.43 -5.11 18.49
CA ALA A 147 -5.58 -4.26 19.34
C ALA A 147 -4.12 -4.72 19.52
N GLN A 148 -3.71 -5.86 18.94
CA GLN A 148 -2.31 -6.28 18.94
C GLN A 148 -1.57 -5.83 17.68
N VAL A 149 -2.29 -5.35 16.66
CA VAL A 149 -1.77 -4.89 15.37
C VAL A 149 -2.38 -3.54 15.04
N THR A 150 -1.68 -2.73 14.25
CA THR A 150 -2.19 -1.42 13.84
C THR A 150 -3.17 -1.60 12.70
N SER A 151 -4.33 -0.94 12.76
CA SER A 151 -5.26 -0.88 11.63
C SER A 151 -4.88 0.31 10.74
N TRP A 152 -3.99 0.05 9.80
CA TRP A 152 -3.43 1.05 8.89
C TRP A 152 -4.45 1.51 7.82
N PRO A 153 -4.18 2.65 7.15
CA PRO A 153 -4.84 3.00 5.90
C PRO A 153 -4.67 1.91 4.84
N CYS A 154 -5.65 1.78 3.94
CA CYS A 154 -5.53 0.85 2.82
C CYS A 154 -4.40 1.25 1.86
N ALA A 155 -3.91 0.30 1.06
CA ALA A 155 -2.82 0.54 0.12
C ALA A 155 -3.12 1.68 -0.87
N LEU A 156 -4.38 1.81 -1.30
CA LEU A 156 -4.78 2.92 -2.17
C LEU A 156 -4.68 4.29 -1.46
N ALA A 157 -4.99 4.36 -0.16
CA ALA A 157 -4.81 5.57 0.64
C ALA A 157 -3.32 5.95 0.72
N ALA A 158 -2.45 4.98 0.99
CA ALA A 158 -1.01 5.19 0.99
C ALA A 158 -0.50 5.65 -0.39
N GLY A 159 -1.04 5.11 -1.48
CA GLY A 159 -0.78 5.60 -2.84
C GLY A 159 -1.23 7.04 -3.07
N GLY A 160 -2.35 7.44 -2.46
CA GLY A 160 -2.88 8.82 -2.49
C GLY A 160 -2.05 9.86 -1.75
N THR A 161 -1.03 9.44 -1.00
CA THR A 161 -0.04 10.35 -0.40
C THR A 161 0.96 10.90 -1.42
N TRP A 162 1.18 10.17 -2.53
CA TRP A 162 2.21 10.43 -3.53
C TRP A 162 3.62 10.61 -2.94
N ASP A 163 3.89 9.93 -1.81
CA ASP A 163 5.16 9.99 -1.10
C ASP A 163 5.81 8.59 -0.97
N PRO A 164 6.79 8.24 -1.85
CA PRO A 164 7.50 6.97 -1.77
C PRO A 164 8.34 6.82 -0.49
N ALA A 165 8.80 7.92 0.12
CA ALA A 165 9.56 7.86 1.37
C ALA A 165 8.66 7.50 2.54
N LEU A 166 7.45 8.06 2.58
CA LEU A 166 6.41 7.70 3.56
C LEU A 166 5.97 6.24 3.38
N VAL A 167 5.77 5.78 2.14
CA VAL A 167 5.46 4.36 1.84
C VAL A 167 6.61 3.43 2.24
N ARG A 168 7.87 3.83 2.06
CA ARG A 168 9.02 3.06 2.57
C ARG A 168 8.99 2.91 4.10
N ARG A 169 8.73 4.00 4.83
CA ARG A 169 8.60 3.97 6.29
C ARG A 169 7.46 3.06 6.73
N TRP A 170 6.34 3.08 6.01
CA TRP A 170 5.24 2.16 6.23
C TRP A 170 5.64 0.70 5.99
N GLY A 171 6.33 0.41 4.89
CA GLY A 171 6.87 -0.92 4.61
C GLY A 171 7.75 -1.45 5.75
N VAL A 172 8.63 -0.61 6.30
CA VAL A 172 9.45 -0.96 7.49
C VAL A 172 8.57 -1.29 8.70
N ALA A 173 7.59 -0.44 9.03
CA ALA A 173 6.70 -0.66 10.17
C ALA A 173 5.87 -1.96 10.00
N LEU A 174 5.35 -2.21 8.79
CA LEU A 174 4.67 -3.46 8.46
C LEU A 174 5.59 -4.66 8.63
N GLY A 175 6.82 -4.60 8.12
CA GLY A 175 7.81 -5.66 8.30
C GLY A 175 8.05 -6.00 9.78
N TYR A 176 8.17 -4.99 10.64
CA TYR A 176 8.25 -5.21 12.09
C TYR A 176 6.98 -5.85 12.67
N GLU A 177 5.79 -5.41 12.26
CA GLU A 177 4.56 -6.01 12.76
C GLU A 177 4.41 -7.48 12.35
N PHE A 178 4.72 -7.80 11.09
CA PHE A 178 4.75 -9.18 10.59
C PHE A 178 5.76 -10.03 11.37
N LEU A 179 6.99 -9.51 11.56
CA LEU A 179 8.03 -10.22 12.28
C LEU A 179 7.65 -10.47 13.74
N ALA A 180 7.12 -9.45 14.44
CA ALA A 180 6.66 -9.56 15.82
C ALA A 180 5.53 -10.59 15.97
N LYS A 181 4.75 -10.81 14.91
CA LYS A 181 3.71 -11.83 14.83
C LYS A 181 4.23 -13.20 14.39
N GLY A 182 5.54 -13.37 14.20
CA GLY A 182 6.19 -14.64 13.84
C GLY A 182 6.09 -15.01 12.36
N VAL A 183 5.75 -14.05 11.50
CA VAL A 183 5.58 -14.23 10.05
C VAL A 183 6.92 -14.10 9.33
N ASN A 184 7.19 -15.02 8.40
CA ASN A 184 8.39 -15.00 7.57
C ASN A 184 8.12 -14.37 6.20
N VAL A 185 6.94 -14.63 5.63
CA VAL A 185 6.53 -14.12 4.31
C VAL A 185 5.21 -13.38 4.45
N ALA A 186 5.23 -12.09 4.17
CA ALA A 186 4.02 -11.29 4.05
C ALA A 186 3.44 -11.47 2.64
N LEU A 187 2.13 -11.69 2.57
CA LEU A 187 1.40 -11.79 1.30
C LEU A 187 1.05 -10.39 0.78
N ALA A 188 2.09 -9.62 0.48
CA ALA A 188 2.02 -8.20 0.21
C ALA A 188 3.24 -7.71 -0.60
N PRO A 189 3.12 -6.63 -1.39
CA PRO A 189 1.91 -5.82 -1.60
C PRO A 189 1.06 -6.28 -2.81
N GLY A 190 -0.20 -5.83 -2.83
CA GLY A 190 -1.06 -5.86 -4.01
C GLY A 190 -0.74 -4.70 -4.95
N VAL A 191 -0.57 -4.97 -6.26
CA VAL A 191 -0.14 -3.97 -7.26
C VAL A 191 -0.91 -4.03 -8.57
N ASN A 192 -2.01 -4.78 -8.65
CA ASN A 192 -2.83 -4.82 -9.86
C ASN A 192 -3.37 -3.42 -10.19
N VAL A 193 -3.25 -3.00 -11.43
CA VAL A 193 -3.83 -1.72 -11.90
C VAL A 193 -5.35 -1.75 -11.72
N ALA A 194 -5.93 -0.68 -11.18
CA ALA A 194 -7.36 -0.51 -10.98
C ALA A 194 -8.11 -0.24 -12.30
N ARG A 195 -8.15 -1.25 -13.19
CA ARG A 195 -8.82 -1.20 -14.49
C ARG A 195 -10.33 -1.03 -14.34
N VAL A 196 -10.96 -1.93 -13.57
CA VAL A 196 -12.41 -1.94 -13.34
C VAL A 196 -12.70 -1.02 -12.16
N ALA A 197 -13.40 0.09 -12.38
CA ALA A 197 -13.65 1.07 -11.33
C ALA A 197 -14.42 0.44 -10.15
N ARG A 198 -15.35 -0.48 -10.43
CA ARG A 198 -16.13 -1.23 -9.43
C ARG A 198 -15.34 -2.33 -8.71
N GLY A 199 -14.08 -2.56 -9.09
CA GLY A 199 -13.22 -3.63 -8.55
C GLY A 199 -13.28 -3.74 -7.03
N GLY A 200 -13.65 -4.94 -6.54
CA GLY A 200 -13.84 -5.21 -5.11
C GLY A 200 -12.61 -4.98 -4.25
N ARG A 201 -11.41 -5.15 -4.82
CA ARG A 201 -10.12 -5.04 -4.13
C ARG A 201 -9.29 -3.82 -4.53
N ASN A 202 -9.86 -2.83 -5.21
CA ASN A 202 -9.11 -1.63 -5.62
C ASN A 202 -8.43 -0.91 -4.43
N ALA A 203 -9.01 -0.98 -3.23
CA ALA A 203 -8.41 -0.43 -2.01
C ALA A 203 -7.10 -1.14 -1.58
N GLU A 204 -6.88 -2.39 -1.99
CA GLU A 204 -5.69 -3.20 -1.65
C GLU A 204 -4.53 -3.00 -2.63
N TYR A 205 -4.74 -2.28 -3.73
CA TYR A 205 -3.75 -2.11 -4.79
C TYR A 205 -3.04 -0.76 -4.70
N LEU A 206 -1.71 -0.81 -4.61
CA LEU A 206 -0.85 0.37 -4.64
C LEU A 206 -0.93 1.04 -6.01
N GLY A 207 -1.18 2.35 -6.04
CA GLY A 207 -1.08 3.19 -7.24
C GLY A 207 -2.34 3.37 -8.07
N GLY A 208 -3.46 2.73 -7.70
CA GLY A 208 -4.76 2.95 -8.35
C GLY A 208 -4.71 2.61 -9.85
N GLU A 209 -5.08 3.57 -10.70
CA GLU A 209 -5.16 3.36 -12.15
C GLU A 209 -3.84 3.65 -12.90
N SER A 210 -2.76 4.01 -12.19
CA SER A 210 -1.48 4.39 -12.81
C SER A 210 -0.38 3.36 -12.55
N ALA A 211 0.09 2.74 -13.63
CA ALA A 211 1.21 1.81 -13.60
C ALA A 211 2.51 2.46 -13.07
N HIS A 212 2.78 3.72 -13.43
CA HIS A 212 3.97 4.43 -12.97
C HIS A 212 3.90 4.74 -11.47
N LEU A 213 2.74 5.20 -10.97
CA LEU A 213 2.55 5.45 -9.55
C LEU A 213 2.69 4.15 -8.75
N ALA A 214 2.03 3.08 -9.20
CA ALA A 214 2.12 1.75 -8.60
C ALA A 214 3.57 1.24 -8.56
N SER A 215 4.34 1.40 -9.64
CA SER A 215 5.74 0.99 -9.74
C SER A 215 6.63 1.67 -8.69
N ARG A 216 6.48 3.00 -8.54
CA ARG A 216 7.27 3.79 -7.58
C ARG A 216 6.93 3.45 -6.12
N MET A 217 5.65 3.21 -5.82
CA MET A 217 5.20 2.85 -4.48
C MET A 217 5.55 1.41 -4.12
N ALA A 218 5.38 0.46 -5.05
CA ALA A 218 5.65 -0.95 -4.82
C ALA A 218 7.14 -1.20 -4.48
N ALA A 219 8.06 -0.58 -5.24
CA ALA A 219 9.50 -0.73 -5.00
C ALA A 219 9.88 -0.31 -3.57
N THR A 220 9.47 0.89 -3.17
CA THR A 220 9.81 1.44 -1.84
C THR A 220 9.12 0.70 -0.69
N TYR A 221 7.88 0.23 -0.89
CA TYR A 221 7.18 -0.64 0.06
C TYR A 221 7.98 -1.93 0.31
N ILE A 222 8.42 -2.60 -0.77
CA ILE A 222 9.12 -3.89 -0.73
C ILE A 222 10.49 -3.73 -0.09
N GLU A 223 11.26 -2.71 -0.48
CA GLU A 223 12.55 -2.39 0.15
C GLU A 223 12.40 -2.16 1.66
N GLY A 224 11.38 -1.40 2.06
CA GLY A 224 11.08 -1.14 3.47
C GLY A 224 10.78 -2.43 4.24
N MET A 225 9.83 -3.22 3.75
CA MET A 225 9.42 -4.48 4.38
C MET A 225 10.58 -5.48 4.49
N GLN A 226 11.29 -5.70 3.39
CA GLN A 226 12.35 -6.71 3.35
C GLN A 226 13.58 -6.34 4.17
N SER A 227 13.80 -5.04 4.43
CA SER A 227 14.87 -4.59 5.34
C SER A 227 14.73 -5.08 6.78
N THR A 228 13.54 -5.57 7.17
CA THR A 228 13.27 -6.12 8.51
C THR A 228 13.54 -7.62 8.63
N GLY A 229 13.82 -8.30 7.51
CA GLY A 229 13.98 -9.75 7.45
C GLY A 229 12.70 -10.53 7.11
N VAL A 230 11.54 -9.88 7.00
CA VAL A 230 10.32 -10.46 6.41
C VAL A 230 10.42 -10.45 4.87
N ARG A 231 9.85 -11.44 4.19
CA ARG A 231 9.83 -11.52 2.72
C ARG A 231 8.51 -10.99 2.17
N ALA A 232 8.59 -10.19 1.12
CA ALA A 232 7.43 -9.67 0.43
C ALA A 232 6.98 -10.64 -0.68
N THR A 233 5.68 -10.64 -0.96
CA THR A 233 5.04 -11.38 -2.05
C THR A 233 4.20 -10.42 -2.88
N VAL A 234 4.71 -10.01 -4.04
CA VAL A 234 3.95 -9.12 -4.92
C VAL A 234 2.79 -9.90 -5.56
N LYS A 235 1.58 -9.31 -5.56
CA LYS A 235 0.36 -10.00 -6.00
C LYS A 235 -0.64 -9.11 -6.75
N HIS A 236 -1.49 -9.64 -7.62
CA HIS A 236 -1.61 -11.03 -8.08
C HIS A 236 -1.22 -11.10 -9.56
N PHE A 237 -0.21 -11.90 -9.90
CA PHE A 237 0.39 -11.96 -11.24
C PHE A 237 -0.38 -12.96 -12.14
N GLY A 238 -1.08 -12.54 -13.19
CA GLY A 238 -1.41 -11.17 -13.61
C GLY A 238 -2.89 -11.03 -13.97
N PHE A 239 -3.29 -9.79 -14.27
CA PHE A 239 -4.61 -9.45 -14.78
C PHE A 239 -5.80 -9.80 -13.87
N ASN A 240 -5.58 -9.85 -12.55
CA ASN A 240 -6.62 -10.02 -11.53
C ASN A 240 -7.28 -8.66 -11.19
N ASN A 241 -8.01 -8.10 -12.16
CA ASN A 241 -8.51 -6.72 -12.07
C ASN A 241 -10.02 -6.63 -11.73
N GLN A 242 -10.70 -7.75 -11.47
CA GLN A 242 -12.08 -7.80 -10.99
C GLN A 242 -12.30 -9.02 -10.10
N GLU A 243 -13.23 -8.94 -9.15
CA GLU A 243 -13.55 -10.05 -8.26
C GLU A 243 -14.67 -10.94 -8.82
N THR A 244 -15.61 -10.36 -9.58
CA THR A 244 -16.74 -11.07 -10.16
C THR A 244 -16.22 -12.23 -11.02
N ASN A 245 -16.52 -13.46 -10.58
CA ASN A 245 -16.05 -14.70 -11.19
C ASN A 245 -14.53 -14.77 -11.43
N ARG A 246 -13.72 -14.25 -10.50
CA ARG A 246 -12.24 -14.26 -10.61
C ARG A 246 -11.62 -15.64 -10.89
N ASN A 247 -12.32 -16.73 -10.57
CA ASN A 247 -11.88 -18.09 -10.86
C ASN A 247 -12.20 -18.57 -12.29
N TYR A 248 -12.96 -17.83 -13.08
CA TYR A 248 -13.53 -18.34 -14.34
C TYR A 248 -13.43 -17.39 -15.53
N TYR A 249 -13.31 -16.07 -15.31
CA TYR A 249 -13.13 -15.15 -16.41
C TYR A 249 -11.75 -15.34 -17.05
N ASN A 250 -11.70 -15.12 -18.36
CA ASN A 250 -10.49 -15.13 -19.17
C ASN A 250 -10.14 -13.69 -19.59
N ALA A 251 -9.08 -13.12 -19.01
CA ALA A 251 -8.53 -11.85 -19.46
C ALA A 251 -7.91 -12.03 -20.85
N ARG A 252 -8.54 -11.47 -21.88
CA ARG A 252 -7.98 -11.42 -23.23
C ARG A 252 -7.31 -10.07 -23.43
N VAL A 253 -5.98 -10.09 -23.40
CA VAL A 253 -5.12 -8.91 -23.36
C VAL A 253 -3.98 -9.06 -24.37
N ASP A 254 -3.73 -8.00 -25.15
CA ASP A 254 -2.62 -7.97 -26.09
C ASP A 254 -1.27 -7.74 -25.38
N GLU A 255 -0.20 -8.14 -26.04
CA GLU A 255 1.14 -8.12 -25.45
C GLU A 255 1.64 -6.70 -25.14
N ARG A 256 1.35 -5.71 -25.99
CA ARG A 256 1.79 -4.33 -25.73
C ARG A 256 1.12 -3.78 -24.49
N THR A 257 -0.19 -3.94 -24.37
CA THR A 257 -0.94 -3.55 -23.18
C THR A 257 -0.45 -4.26 -21.92
N ALA A 258 -0.12 -5.56 -22.00
CA ALA A 258 0.47 -6.28 -20.88
C ALA A 258 1.77 -5.63 -20.36
N PHE A 259 2.71 -5.35 -21.25
CA PHE A 259 4.03 -4.80 -20.91
C PHE A 259 4.00 -3.31 -20.53
N GLU A 260 3.09 -2.52 -21.09
CA GLU A 260 3.02 -1.07 -20.84
C GLU A 260 2.11 -0.68 -19.67
N VAL A 261 1.07 -1.47 -19.37
CA VAL A 261 0.08 -1.14 -18.33
C VAL A 261 0.19 -2.06 -17.13
N TYR A 262 0.16 -3.38 -17.33
CA TYR A 262 -0.11 -4.32 -16.24
C TYR A 262 1.14 -4.91 -15.59
N TYR A 263 2.22 -5.10 -16.34
CA TYR A 263 3.50 -5.62 -15.83
C TYR A 263 4.44 -4.60 -15.16
N PRO A 264 4.43 -3.28 -15.47
CA PRO A 264 5.40 -2.36 -14.87
C PRO A 264 5.46 -2.37 -13.33
N PRO A 265 4.33 -2.46 -12.59
CA PRO A 265 4.39 -2.54 -11.13
C PRO A 265 5.08 -3.80 -10.61
N PHE A 266 4.92 -4.93 -11.32
CA PHE A 266 5.61 -6.19 -11.00
C PHE A 266 7.09 -6.12 -11.39
N GLU A 267 7.43 -5.57 -12.55
CA GLU A 267 8.82 -5.34 -12.97
C GLU A 267 9.57 -4.48 -11.94
N ALA A 268 8.93 -3.43 -11.41
CA ALA A 268 9.49 -2.60 -10.35
C ALA A 268 9.71 -3.37 -9.04
N ALA A 269 8.78 -4.26 -8.68
CA ALA A 269 8.94 -5.15 -7.53
C ALA A 269 10.14 -6.11 -7.69
N PHE A 270 10.37 -6.63 -8.91
CA PHE A 270 11.51 -7.52 -9.19
C PHE A 270 12.83 -6.77 -9.07
N LYS A 271 12.90 -5.55 -9.63
CA LYS A 271 14.06 -4.66 -9.50
C LYS A 271 14.35 -4.26 -8.04
N ALA A 272 13.31 -4.17 -7.21
CA ALA A 272 13.42 -3.98 -5.76
C ALA A 272 13.81 -5.25 -4.98
N GLY A 273 14.00 -6.39 -5.67
CA GLY A 273 14.43 -7.65 -5.09
C GLY A 273 13.32 -8.38 -4.31
N VAL A 274 12.06 -8.26 -4.72
CA VAL A 274 10.95 -9.00 -4.09
C VAL A 274 11.24 -10.51 -4.07
N ALA A 275 10.97 -11.14 -2.94
CA ALA A 275 11.29 -12.56 -2.74
C ALA A 275 10.33 -13.51 -3.46
N ALA A 276 9.04 -13.13 -3.54
CA ALA A 276 8.00 -14.00 -4.03
C ALA A 276 6.97 -13.28 -4.93
N VAL A 277 6.32 -14.07 -5.77
CA VAL A 277 5.16 -13.66 -6.58
C VAL A 277 3.99 -14.60 -6.28
N MET A 278 2.79 -14.05 -6.15
CA MET A 278 1.57 -14.86 -6.09
C MET A 278 0.85 -14.81 -7.44
N CYS A 279 0.64 -15.96 -8.08
CA CYS A 279 -0.09 -16.04 -9.33
C CYS A 279 -1.61 -15.91 -9.12
N ALA A 280 -2.30 -15.31 -10.08
CA ALA A 280 -3.73 -14.98 -10.00
C ALA A 280 -4.68 -16.18 -10.17
N TYR A 281 -5.95 -15.98 -9.81
CA TYR A 281 -7.03 -16.95 -9.99
C TYR A 281 -7.49 -17.12 -11.45
N ASN A 282 -7.53 -16.04 -12.22
CA ASN A 282 -8.23 -15.99 -13.50
C ASN A 282 -7.46 -16.71 -14.62
N LEU A 283 -8.16 -16.94 -15.74
CA LEU A 283 -7.50 -17.27 -17.00
C LEU A 283 -6.95 -16.00 -17.63
N VAL A 284 -5.87 -16.17 -18.39
CA VAL A 284 -5.25 -15.13 -19.21
C VAL A 284 -4.97 -15.76 -20.57
N ASN A 285 -5.54 -15.17 -21.62
CA ASN A 285 -5.41 -15.65 -23.00
C ASN A 285 -5.63 -17.18 -23.14
N GLY A 286 -6.59 -17.74 -22.38
CA GLY A 286 -7.05 -19.12 -22.48
C GLY A 286 -6.45 -20.11 -21.47
N THR A 287 -5.49 -19.70 -20.64
CA THR A 287 -4.87 -20.58 -19.62
C THR A 287 -4.93 -19.95 -18.24
N TYR A 288 -5.17 -20.74 -17.19
CA TYR A 288 -5.11 -20.26 -15.80
C TYR A 288 -3.74 -19.67 -15.47
N ALA A 289 -3.73 -18.52 -14.80
CA ALA A 289 -2.49 -17.77 -14.55
C ALA A 289 -1.43 -18.60 -13.82
N CYS A 290 -1.82 -19.40 -12.82
CA CYS A 290 -0.92 -20.28 -12.09
C CYS A 290 -0.37 -21.47 -12.88
N GLY A 291 -0.94 -21.78 -14.04
CA GLY A 291 -0.56 -22.92 -14.90
C GLY A 291 -0.04 -22.52 -16.28
N SER A 292 0.17 -21.23 -16.54
CA SER A 292 0.58 -20.73 -17.86
C SER A 292 2.10 -20.61 -17.96
N LYS A 293 2.71 -21.36 -18.90
CA LYS A 293 4.13 -21.21 -19.26
C LYS A 293 4.40 -19.82 -19.85
N GLU A 294 3.45 -19.29 -20.60
CA GLU A 294 3.52 -17.97 -21.22
C GLU A 294 3.63 -16.87 -20.16
N LEU A 295 2.87 -16.98 -19.06
CA LEU A 295 2.95 -16.01 -17.97
C LEU A 295 4.13 -16.27 -17.03
N LEU A 296 4.21 -17.46 -16.43
CA LEU A 296 5.11 -17.71 -15.31
C LEU A 296 6.55 -18.03 -15.73
N THR A 297 6.77 -18.46 -16.98
CA THR A 297 8.11 -18.70 -17.51
C THR A 297 8.51 -17.60 -18.49
N ARG A 298 7.78 -17.48 -19.62
CA ARG A 298 8.16 -16.54 -20.70
C ARG A 298 8.10 -15.09 -20.23
N ASP A 299 6.95 -14.63 -19.73
CA ASP A 299 6.83 -13.21 -19.34
C ASP A 299 7.56 -12.94 -18.02
N LEU A 300 7.22 -13.69 -16.96
CA LEU A 300 7.73 -13.44 -15.61
C LEU A 300 9.25 -13.65 -15.46
N ARG A 301 9.77 -14.79 -15.91
CA ARG A 301 11.18 -15.16 -15.69
C ARG A 301 12.07 -14.71 -16.83
N GLU A 302 11.73 -15.04 -18.07
CA GLU A 302 12.60 -14.77 -19.22
C GLU A 302 12.61 -13.30 -19.64
N ARG A 303 11.45 -12.63 -19.63
CA ARG A 303 11.32 -11.24 -20.12
C ARG A 303 11.41 -10.20 -19.01
N LEU A 304 10.79 -10.45 -17.85
CA LEU A 304 10.79 -9.50 -16.72
C LEU A 304 11.91 -9.77 -15.70
N GLY A 305 12.56 -10.93 -15.75
CA GLY A 305 13.75 -11.23 -14.94
C GLY A 305 13.48 -11.57 -13.48
N PHE A 306 12.36 -12.23 -13.16
CA PHE A 306 12.06 -12.65 -11.78
C PHE A 306 12.79 -13.96 -11.40
N ASP A 307 13.63 -13.90 -10.37
CA ASP A 307 14.43 -15.03 -9.89
C ASP A 307 13.89 -15.70 -8.62
N GLY A 308 12.92 -15.08 -7.93
CA GLY A 308 12.32 -15.61 -6.71
C GLY A 308 11.40 -16.81 -6.94
N PHE A 309 10.63 -17.15 -5.90
CA PHE A 309 9.66 -18.25 -5.97
C PHE A 309 8.24 -17.76 -6.27
N VAL A 310 7.48 -18.56 -7.01
CA VAL A 310 6.08 -18.32 -7.33
C VAL A 310 5.20 -19.22 -6.47
N MET A 311 4.25 -18.61 -5.75
CA MET A 311 3.21 -19.33 -5.02
C MET A 311 1.85 -19.17 -5.73
N SER A 312 0.96 -20.14 -5.53
CA SER A 312 -0.43 -19.98 -5.96
C SER A 312 -1.20 -19.06 -5.02
N ASP A 313 -2.22 -18.40 -5.54
CA ASP A 313 -3.34 -17.98 -4.68
C ASP A 313 -4.07 -19.23 -4.12
N TRP A 314 -4.92 -19.06 -3.12
CA TRP A 314 -5.54 -20.16 -2.38
C TRP A 314 -6.43 -21.02 -3.29
N TRP A 315 -5.99 -22.25 -3.57
CA TRP A 315 -6.66 -23.18 -4.49
C TRP A 315 -6.76 -22.72 -5.95
N ALA A 316 -5.86 -21.84 -6.41
CA ALA A 316 -5.77 -21.42 -7.82
C ALA A 316 -5.12 -22.46 -8.76
N VAL A 317 -4.87 -23.68 -8.27
CA VAL A 317 -4.33 -24.79 -9.07
C VAL A 317 -5.47 -25.71 -9.49
N HIS A 318 -5.65 -25.84 -10.82
CA HIS A 318 -6.77 -26.56 -11.42
C HIS A 318 -6.35 -27.86 -12.13
N GLY A 319 -5.07 -28.23 -12.08
CA GLY A 319 -4.57 -29.41 -12.78
C GLY A 319 -3.15 -29.80 -12.40
N PHE A 320 -2.72 -30.96 -12.90
CA PHE A 320 -1.34 -31.44 -12.79
C PHE A 320 -0.40 -30.66 -13.70
N GLY A 321 0.90 -30.64 -13.36
CA GLY A 321 1.94 -30.10 -14.22
C GLY A 321 2.15 -28.59 -14.12
N TYR A 322 1.46 -27.89 -13.20
CA TYR A 322 1.62 -26.44 -12.99
C TYR A 322 3.06 -26.07 -12.55
N GLN A 323 3.76 -26.99 -11.87
CA GLN A 323 5.17 -26.83 -11.55
C GLN A 323 6.04 -26.69 -12.81
N ASN A 324 5.68 -27.35 -13.91
CA ASN A 324 6.40 -27.20 -15.19
C ASN A 324 6.14 -25.84 -15.84
N ALA A 325 5.06 -25.15 -15.45
CA ALA A 325 4.78 -23.79 -15.92
C ALA A 325 5.62 -22.73 -15.21
N GLY A 326 6.18 -23.06 -14.04
CA GLY A 326 6.96 -22.12 -13.21
C GLY A 326 6.38 -21.89 -11.82
N LEU A 327 5.33 -22.62 -11.42
CA LEU A 327 4.79 -22.58 -10.06
C LEU A 327 5.72 -23.34 -9.09
N ASP A 328 6.20 -22.69 -8.05
CA ASP A 328 7.13 -23.30 -7.09
C ASP A 328 6.43 -23.79 -5.81
N MET A 329 5.29 -23.19 -5.43
CA MET A 329 4.56 -23.51 -4.20
C MET A 329 3.03 -23.51 -4.38
N LEU A 330 2.37 -24.60 -4.00
CA LEU A 330 0.91 -24.74 -3.93
C LEU A 330 0.41 -24.25 -2.56
N LEU A 331 -0.53 -23.31 -2.55
CA LEU A 331 -1.24 -22.85 -1.34
C LEU A 331 -2.76 -23.10 -1.44
N PRO A 332 -3.42 -23.42 -0.31
CA PRO A 332 -2.88 -23.69 1.03
C PRO A 332 -2.37 -25.13 1.22
N GLY A 333 -2.18 -25.85 0.11
CA GLY A 333 -1.90 -27.27 0.05
C GLY A 333 -2.93 -28.01 -0.79
N ASN A 334 -2.68 -29.29 -1.03
CA ASN A 334 -3.60 -30.17 -1.77
C ASN A 334 -5.02 -30.16 -1.15
N ARG A 335 -6.04 -29.97 -2.00
CA ARG A 335 -7.45 -30.09 -1.61
C ARG A 335 -7.82 -31.57 -1.68
N MET A 336 -7.70 -32.30 -0.59
CA MET A 336 -8.02 -33.72 -0.57
C MET A 336 -9.54 -33.93 -0.68
N LEU A 337 -10.06 -34.14 -1.90
CA LEU A 337 -11.43 -34.63 -2.09
C LEU A 337 -11.49 -36.15 -1.81
N THR A 338 -12.68 -36.65 -1.51
CA THR A 338 -12.87 -38.07 -1.10
C THR A 338 -12.44 -39.10 -2.14
N ASP A 339 -12.31 -38.70 -3.41
CA ASP A 339 -11.85 -39.52 -4.54
C ASP A 339 -10.37 -39.28 -4.88
N GLY A 340 -9.65 -38.46 -4.12
CA GLY A 340 -8.26 -38.06 -4.40
C GLY A 340 -8.12 -37.05 -5.54
N SER A 341 -9.22 -36.52 -6.09
CA SER A 341 -9.14 -35.40 -7.02
C SER A 341 -8.57 -34.17 -6.31
N HIS A 342 -7.76 -33.39 -7.03
CA HIS A 342 -7.01 -32.22 -6.53
C HIS A 342 -5.80 -32.51 -5.61
N ASP A 343 -5.30 -33.75 -5.57
CA ASP A 343 -3.98 -34.08 -5.02
C ASP A 343 -2.84 -33.82 -6.04
N PHE A 344 -2.68 -32.57 -6.48
CA PHE A 344 -1.77 -32.23 -7.58
C PHE A 344 -0.29 -32.32 -7.22
N PHE A 345 0.07 -31.95 -5.99
CA PHE A 345 1.46 -31.81 -5.55
C PHE A 345 1.94 -32.95 -4.63
N SER A 346 1.22 -34.08 -4.56
CA SER A 346 1.75 -35.24 -3.81
C SER A 346 3.05 -35.78 -4.41
N PRO A 347 3.88 -36.47 -3.59
CA PRO A 347 5.14 -37.03 -4.05
C PRO A 347 5.01 -37.90 -5.30
N ASP A 348 3.96 -38.72 -5.40
CA ASP A 348 3.72 -39.60 -6.53
C ASP A 348 3.31 -38.82 -7.78
N ASN A 349 2.47 -37.79 -7.64
CA ASN A 349 1.99 -37.01 -8.77
C ASN A 349 3.04 -36.05 -9.29
N LEU A 350 3.85 -35.43 -8.42
CA LEU A 350 5.03 -34.67 -8.85
C LEU A 350 6.07 -35.57 -9.53
N ALA A 351 6.27 -36.80 -9.06
CA ALA A 351 7.21 -37.73 -9.71
C ALA A 351 6.76 -38.14 -11.12
N LYS A 352 5.45 -38.23 -11.34
CA LYS A 352 4.86 -38.62 -12.65
C LYS A 352 4.74 -37.45 -13.62
N THR A 353 4.53 -36.24 -13.14
CA THR A 353 4.09 -35.11 -13.97
C THR A 353 5.14 -34.03 -14.15
N SER A 354 6.21 -34.03 -13.37
CA SER A 354 7.27 -33.01 -13.47
C SER A 354 8.28 -33.31 -14.57
N GLU A 355 8.68 -32.29 -15.31
CA GLU A 355 9.84 -32.34 -16.19
C GLU A 355 11.13 -32.49 -15.35
N PRO A 356 12.20 -33.11 -15.88
CA PRO A 356 13.45 -33.32 -15.13
C PRO A 356 14.02 -32.01 -14.54
N GLY A 357 14.36 -32.02 -13.26
CA GLY A 357 14.97 -30.88 -12.55
C GLY A 357 14.01 -29.77 -12.11
N VAL A 358 12.74 -29.80 -12.52
CA VAL A 358 11.75 -28.75 -12.15
C VAL A 358 11.49 -28.74 -10.64
N VAL A 359 11.28 -29.90 -10.03
CA VAL A 359 11.04 -30.02 -8.57
C VAL A 359 12.27 -29.58 -7.78
N ASP A 360 13.48 -29.88 -8.27
CA ASP A 360 14.72 -29.40 -7.64
C ASP A 360 14.77 -27.88 -7.67
N THR A 361 14.53 -27.27 -8.83
CA THR A 361 14.57 -25.81 -9.01
C THR A 361 13.52 -25.11 -8.13
N ALA A 362 12.29 -25.63 -8.09
CA ALA A 362 11.22 -25.08 -7.27
C ALA A 362 11.55 -25.16 -5.77
N ALA A 363 11.96 -26.34 -5.31
CA ALA A 363 12.38 -26.54 -3.93
C ALA A 363 13.55 -25.65 -3.54
N ASP A 364 14.50 -25.39 -4.45
CA ASP A 364 15.68 -24.57 -4.20
C ASP A 364 15.35 -23.10 -3.98
N ARG A 365 14.41 -22.56 -4.76
CA ARG A 365 13.94 -21.17 -4.60
C ARG A 365 13.25 -20.99 -3.25
N VAL A 366 12.41 -21.93 -2.85
CA VAL A 366 11.76 -21.89 -1.52
C VAL A 366 12.79 -22.12 -0.40
N LEU A 367 13.72 -23.06 -0.57
CA LEU A 367 14.78 -23.35 0.39
C LEU A 367 15.67 -22.13 0.63
N ALA A 368 15.98 -21.35 -0.40
CA ALA A 368 16.76 -20.12 -0.26
C ALA A 368 16.11 -19.15 0.73
N GLU A 369 14.78 -19.08 0.75
CA GLU A 369 14.04 -18.26 1.71
C GLU A 369 13.92 -18.89 3.09
N VAL A 370 13.78 -20.22 3.18
CA VAL A 370 13.83 -20.95 4.46
C VAL A 370 15.19 -20.74 5.16
N LEU A 371 16.29 -20.79 4.41
CA LEU A 371 17.64 -20.58 4.95
C LEU A 371 17.88 -19.15 5.45
N ARG A 372 17.14 -18.17 4.92
CA ARG A 372 17.22 -16.77 5.34
C ARG A 372 16.08 -16.36 6.28
N ALA A 373 15.18 -17.29 6.61
CA ALA A 373 14.04 -17.01 7.46
C ALA A 373 14.51 -16.77 8.90
N VAL A 374 14.01 -15.70 9.52
CA VAL A 374 14.20 -15.50 10.95
C VAL A 374 13.48 -16.64 11.68
N PRO A 375 14.15 -17.42 12.55
CA PRO A 375 13.50 -18.47 13.31
C PRO A 375 12.41 -17.89 14.20
N THR A 376 11.17 -18.36 14.00
CA THR A 376 10.00 -18.00 14.79
C THR A 376 9.38 -19.26 15.39
N CYS A 377 8.11 -19.21 15.79
CA CYS A 377 7.39 -20.38 16.24
C CYS A 377 7.22 -21.41 15.10
N THR A 378 7.02 -22.68 15.48
CA THR A 378 6.70 -23.76 14.55
C THR A 378 5.25 -24.21 14.74
N PRO A 379 4.41 -24.19 13.69
CA PRO A 379 3.04 -24.71 13.78
C PRO A 379 2.99 -26.18 14.26
N PRO A 380 1.97 -26.60 15.04
CA PRO A 380 0.78 -25.85 15.49
C PRO A 380 1.00 -24.98 16.76
N TYR A 381 2.24 -24.71 17.17
CA TYR A 381 2.53 -24.08 18.47
C TYR A 381 2.69 -22.56 18.41
N CYS A 382 2.15 -21.91 17.37
CA CYS A 382 2.35 -20.49 17.10
C CYS A 382 1.33 -19.54 17.75
N GLY A 383 0.45 -20.05 18.62
CA GLY A 383 -0.65 -19.26 19.17
C GLY A 383 -0.20 -18.03 19.99
N GLN A 384 0.97 -18.07 20.62
CA GLN A 384 1.47 -16.93 21.41
C GLN A 384 1.96 -15.80 20.50
N GLU A 385 2.86 -16.12 19.57
CA GLU A 385 3.46 -15.18 18.62
C GLU A 385 2.39 -14.60 17.70
N MET A 386 1.60 -15.45 17.05
CA MET A 386 0.60 -15.03 16.07
C MET A 386 -0.56 -14.24 16.72
N LEU A 387 -1.16 -14.77 17.78
CA LEU A 387 -2.40 -14.22 18.30
C LEU A 387 -2.16 -13.13 19.34
N ARG A 388 -1.18 -13.32 20.24
CA ARG A 388 -1.07 -12.53 21.49
C ARG A 388 0.09 -11.55 21.53
N ALA A 389 1.14 -11.73 20.73
CA ALA A 389 2.26 -10.78 20.71
C ALA A 389 1.76 -9.39 20.28
N ARG A 390 2.11 -8.36 21.03
CA ARG A 390 1.79 -6.98 20.68
C ARG A 390 2.79 -6.51 19.63
N ALA A 391 2.31 -6.22 18.43
CA ALA A 391 3.07 -5.73 17.29
C ALA A 391 2.90 -4.22 17.06
N THR A 392 1.73 -3.68 17.43
CA THR A 392 1.46 -2.23 17.35
C THR A 392 2.19 -1.43 18.44
N SER A 393 2.63 -0.22 18.10
CA SER A 393 3.25 0.77 18.99
C SER A 393 2.65 2.16 18.79
N ASP A 394 2.95 3.10 19.69
CA ASP A 394 2.49 4.48 19.56
C ASP A 394 3.08 5.16 18.31
N GLU A 395 4.32 4.81 17.93
CA GLU A 395 4.95 5.27 16.69
C GLU A 395 4.24 4.71 15.45
N HIS A 396 3.77 3.46 15.49
CA HIS A 396 2.99 2.87 14.40
C HIS A 396 1.63 3.57 14.26
N VAL A 397 0.96 3.85 15.38
CA VAL A 397 -0.31 4.61 15.37
C VAL A 397 -0.09 6.04 14.86
N ALA A 398 0.97 6.71 15.27
CA ALA A 398 1.33 8.04 14.78
C ALA A 398 1.63 8.04 13.27
N LEU A 399 2.36 7.03 12.78
CA LEU A 399 2.59 6.85 11.35
C LEU A 399 1.30 6.53 10.59
N SER A 400 0.41 5.72 11.15
CA SER A 400 -0.91 5.44 10.59
C SER A 400 -1.73 6.72 10.44
N ARG A 401 -1.72 7.61 11.44
CA ARG A 401 -2.35 8.93 11.35
C ARG A 401 -1.70 9.81 10.30
N GLN A 402 -0.36 9.83 10.22
CA GLN A 402 0.36 10.59 9.21
C GLN A 402 -0.06 10.17 7.79
N ILE A 403 -0.05 8.86 7.50
CA ILE A 403 -0.47 8.33 6.18
C ILE A 403 -1.94 8.67 5.92
N ALA A 404 -2.81 8.50 6.91
CA ALA A 404 -4.23 8.86 6.79
C ALA A 404 -4.40 10.34 6.43
N THR A 405 -3.78 11.26 7.19
CA THR A 405 -3.88 12.71 6.98
C THR A 405 -3.29 13.15 5.65
N GLU A 406 -2.11 12.64 5.28
CA GLU A 406 -1.47 12.96 4.01
C GLU A 406 -2.15 12.32 2.79
N SER A 407 -3.10 11.39 3.00
CA SER A 407 -3.96 10.82 1.95
C SER A 407 -5.27 11.59 1.74
N VAL A 408 -5.60 12.54 2.63
CA VAL A 408 -6.81 13.36 2.51
C VAL A 408 -6.66 14.33 1.35
N ALA A 409 -7.51 14.16 0.33
CA ALA A 409 -7.58 15.01 -0.85
C ALA A 409 -8.71 16.04 -0.71
N LEU A 410 -8.37 17.33 -0.74
CA LEU A 410 -9.35 18.41 -0.83
C LEU A 410 -9.76 18.57 -2.30
N LEU A 411 -10.94 18.09 -2.68
CA LEU A 411 -11.37 18.07 -4.08
C LEU A 411 -11.96 19.42 -4.53
N LYS A 412 -12.65 20.11 -3.62
CA LYS A 412 -13.30 21.40 -3.87
C LYS A 412 -13.25 22.24 -2.59
N ASN A 413 -13.02 23.55 -2.71
CA ASN A 413 -13.03 24.47 -1.57
C ASN A 413 -13.56 25.86 -1.96
N GLY A 414 -14.87 25.94 -2.22
CA GLY A 414 -15.54 27.19 -2.61
C GLY A 414 -15.44 28.26 -1.53
N GLY A 415 -15.11 29.49 -1.92
CA GLY A 415 -15.03 30.64 -1.00
C GLY A 415 -13.96 30.53 0.09
N ARG A 416 -12.99 29.60 -0.05
CA ARG A 416 -12.01 29.26 1.00
C ARG A 416 -12.71 28.88 2.33
N LEU A 417 -13.81 28.11 2.24
CA LEU A 417 -14.57 27.63 3.40
C LEU A 417 -13.71 26.83 4.39
N LEU A 418 -12.82 25.99 3.87
CA LEU A 418 -11.84 25.26 4.65
C LEU A 418 -10.47 25.97 4.64
N PRO A 419 -9.73 25.94 5.77
CA PRO A 419 -10.08 25.30 7.04
C PRO A 419 -11.23 26.00 7.76
N LEU A 420 -11.99 25.22 8.53
CA LEU A 420 -13.16 25.72 9.25
C LEU A 420 -12.77 26.83 10.21
N GLN A 421 -13.60 27.87 10.22
CA GLN A 421 -13.40 28.96 11.13
C GLN A 421 -13.68 28.53 12.56
N SER A 422 -12.98 29.25 13.39
CA SER A 422 -12.82 28.96 14.76
C SER A 422 -14.05 29.44 15.51
N GLY A 423 -14.78 28.52 16.15
CA GLY A 423 -15.99 28.81 16.92
C GLY A 423 -17.25 28.69 16.06
N SER A 424 -17.09 28.24 14.80
CA SER A 424 -18.20 27.83 13.97
C SER A 424 -19.01 26.73 14.67
N ARG A 425 -20.32 26.88 14.61
CA ARG A 425 -21.28 25.86 15.01
C ARG A 425 -21.47 24.91 13.83
N VAL A 426 -21.23 23.63 14.05
CA VAL A 426 -21.31 22.60 13.02
C VAL A 426 -22.50 21.67 13.23
N ALA A 427 -23.26 21.47 12.17
CA ALA A 427 -24.19 20.35 12.06
C ALA A 427 -23.46 19.17 11.42
N LEU A 428 -23.48 18.00 12.06
CA LEU A 428 -22.87 16.78 11.55
C LEU A 428 -23.97 15.82 11.09
N VAL A 429 -24.03 15.51 9.79
CA VAL A 429 -25.20 14.87 9.18
C VAL A 429 -24.79 13.64 8.36
N GLY A 430 -25.54 12.56 8.53
CA GLY A 430 -25.34 11.27 7.88
C GLY A 430 -24.72 10.25 8.83
N SER A 431 -25.19 9.02 8.75
CA SER A 431 -24.73 7.89 9.57
C SER A 431 -23.24 7.61 9.38
N ALA A 432 -22.69 7.88 8.19
CA ALA A 432 -21.26 7.75 7.93
C ALA A 432 -20.40 8.66 8.81
N CYS A 433 -20.94 9.76 9.37
CA CYS A 433 -20.18 10.63 10.27
C CYS A 433 -19.89 9.97 11.62
N ASP A 434 -20.72 9.03 12.07
CA ASP A 434 -20.53 8.26 13.30
C ASP A 434 -20.61 6.76 13.04
N ALA A 435 -19.89 6.33 12.01
CA ALA A 435 -19.93 4.96 11.53
C ALA A 435 -19.48 3.97 12.59
N ARG A 436 -20.35 2.99 12.88
CA ARG A 436 -20.11 1.95 13.88
C ARG A 436 -19.12 0.90 13.38
N ASN A 437 -18.42 0.29 14.32
CA ASN A 437 -17.49 -0.81 14.07
C ASN A 437 -18.01 -2.10 14.73
N ASP A 438 -18.72 -2.93 13.97
CA ASP A 438 -19.24 -4.22 14.46
C ASP A 438 -18.19 -5.33 14.27
N ILE A 439 -17.26 -5.40 15.22
CA ILE A 439 -16.16 -6.37 15.25
C ILE A 439 -16.67 -7.81 15.14
N ASP A 440 -17.75 -8.11 15.86
CA ASP A 440 -18.33 -9.44 15.96
C ASP A 440 -18.88 -9.90 14.60
N ALA A 441 -19.60 -9.02 13.90
CA ALA A 441 -20.08 -9.29 12.55
C ALA A 441 -18.92 -9.43 11.57
N MET A 442 -17.90 -8.56 11.63
CA MET A 442 -16.74 -8.60 10.75
C MET A 442 -15.92 -9.88 10.93
N LEU A 443 -15.76 -10.38 12.15
CA LEU A 443 -15.08 -11.67 12.38
C LEU A 443 -15.86 -12.85 11.79
N ARG A 444 -17.20 -12.82 11.85
CA ARG A 444 -18.08 -13.91 11.36
C ARG A 444 -18.30 -13.90 9.84
N GLN A 445 -18.18 -12.76 9.18
CA GLN A 445 -18.48 -12.61 7.75
C GLN A 445 -17.22 -12.22 6.98
N TRP A 446 -16.83 -13.03 5.98
CA TRP A 446 -15.59 -12.85 5.22
C TRP A 446 -15.52 -11.49 4.51
N ASN A 447 -16.55 -11.18 3.73
CA ASN A 447 -16.67 -10.00 2.88
C ASN A 447 -17.23 -8.77 3.61
N LEU A 448 -17.60 -8.87 4.90
CA LEU A 448 -18.11 -7.70 5.60
C LEU A 448 -16.97 -6.70 5.84
N ALA A 449 -17.17 -5.50 5.30
CA ALA A 449 -16.29 -4.35 5.39
C ALA A 449 -16.93 -3.25 6.24
N ASN A 450 -16.20 -2.16 6.49
CA ASN A 450 -16.74 -0.93 7.06
C ASN A 450 -16.07 0.29 6.39
N TYR A 451 -16.34 1.50 6.89
CA TYR A 451 -15.78 2.73 6.31
C TYR A 451 -14.33 3.01 6.70
N TYR A 452 -13.66 2.08 7.41
CA TYR A 452 -12.28 2.19 7.88
C TYR A 452 -11.35 1.15 7.24
N THR A 453 -11.85 -0.05 6.94
CA THR A 453 -11.09 -1.17 6.36
C THR A 453 -11.94 -1.97 5.38
N ILE A 454 -11.27 -2.52 4.37
CA ILE A 454 -11.86 -3.45 3.40
C ILE A 454 -12.26 -4.78 4.07
N GLY A 455 -13.21 -5.51 3.46
CA GLY A 455 -13.53 -6.91 3.76
C GLY A 455 -12.64 -7.88 2.97
N GLY A 456 -12.54 -9.13 3.42
CA GLY A 456 -11.70 -10.16 2.77
C GLY A 456 -10.32 -10.35 3.40
N SER A 457 -9.36 -10.84 2.60
CA SER A 457 -7.98 -11.10 3.03
C SER A 457 -7.25 -9.83 3.47
N GLY A 458 -7.58 -8.67 2.91
CA GLY A 458 -7.00 -7.39 3.30
C GLY A 458 -7.39 -6.88 4.70
N ARG A 459 -8.40 -7.44 5.36
CA ARG A 459 -9.01 -6.79 6.52
C ARG A 459 -8.07 -6.71 7.73
N THR A 460 -7.94 -5.51 8.30
CA THR A 460 -7.28 -5.29 9.60
C THR A 460 -8.24 -4.55 10.52
N ILE A 461 -9.01 -5.32 11.29
CA ILE A 461 -10.15 -4.83 12.08
C ILE A 461 -9.63 -3.97 13.24
N PRO A 462 -9.96 -2.66 13.27
CA PRO A 462 -9.60 -1.80 14.39
C PRO A 462 -10.41 -2.16 15.64
N LEU A 463 -9.84 -2.00 16.83
CA LEU A 463 -10.60 -2.14 18.08
C LEU A 463 -11.60 -0.99 18.28
N SER A 464 -11.14 0.23 18.04
CA SER A 464 -11.92 1.45 18.27
C SER A 464 -11.46 2.53 17.29
N PRO A 465 -11.88 2.46 16.02
CA PRO A 465 -11.53 3.47 15.03
C PRO A 465 -12.20 4.80 15.40
N ALA A 466 -11.51 5.91 15.10
CA ALA A 466 -12.09 7.23 15.23
C ALA A 466 -13.06 7.50 14.06
N SER A 467 -14.36 7.64 14.36
CA SER A 467 -15.33 8.21 13.42
C SER A 467 -15.08 9.71 13.19
N VAL A 468 -15.66 10.30 12.15
CA VAL A 468 -15.55 11.76 11.90
C VAL A 468 -16.05 12.54 13.13
N ALA A 469 -17.17 12.10 13.72
CA ALA A 469 -17.72 12.65 14.95
C ALA A 469 -16.73 12.55 16.11
N ALA A 470 -16.11 11.38 16.33
CA ALA A 470 -15.13 11.17 17.38
C ALA A 470 -13.87 12.01 17.17
N GLY A 471 -13.40 12.14 15.93
CA GLY A 471 -12.24 12.95 15.56
C GLY A 471 -12.43 14.44 15.87
N LEU A 472 -13.58 14.99 15.45
CA LEU A 472 -13.96 16.38 15.74
C LEU A 472 -14.17 16.61 17.25
N ARG A 473 -14.81 15.66 17.96
CA ARG A 473 -14.99 15.74 19.42
C ARG A 473 -13.66 15.70 20.16
N ALA A 474 -12.75 14.79 19.83
CA ALA A 474 -11.43 14.72 20.44
C ALA A 474 -10.60 15.99 20.18
N ALA A 475 -10.75 16.58 18.99
CA ALA A 475 -10.15 17.87 18.68
C ALA A 475 -10.69 19.01 19.55
N TRP A 476 -11.96 18.95 19.96
CA TRP A 476 -12.59 19.86 20.91
C TRP A 476 -12.21 19.56 22.37
N GLU A 477 -12.24 18.32 22.84
CA GLU A 477 -12.02 17.96 24.25
C GLU A 477 -10.59 18.20 24.74
N LYS A 478 -9.55 18.00 23.90
CA LYS A 478 -8.16 18.38 24.23
C LYS A 478 -8.00 19.88 24.55
N ARG A 479 -8.99 20.72 24.24
CA ARG A 479 -9.09 22.13 24.66
C ARG A 479 -9.51 22.28 26.12
N VAL A 480 -10.36 21.39 26.65
CA VAL A 480 -11.01 21.53 27.95
C VAL A 480 -10.06 21.21 29.11
N GLU A 481 -9.06 20.34 28.91
CA GLU A 481 -8.08 19.97 29.95
C GLU A 481 -7.04 21.05 30.29
N TYR A 482 -6.94 22.16 29.55
CA TYR A 482 -6.01 23.27 29.83
C TYR A 482 -6.67 24.56 30.37
N ALA A 483 -7.90 24.46 30.88
CA ALA A 483 -8.67 25.62 31.36
C ALA A 483 -8.99 25.62 32.87
N GLY A 484 -8.19 24.95 33.72
CA GLY A 484 -8.48 24.80 35.16
C GLY A 484 -7.30 24.95 36.14
N GLU A 485 -7.27 26.12 36.79
CA GLU A 485 -6.79 26.54 38.14
C GLU A 485 -5.43 26.08 38.72
N GLY A 486 -4.41 26.93 38.51
CA GLY A 486 -3.19 27.01 39.32
C GLY A 486 -2.65 28.46 39.41
N PRO A 487 -1.90 28.84 40.47
CA PRO A 487 -1.67 30.24 40.86
C PRO A 487 -0.60 31.01 40.04
N PHE A 488 -0.15 30.48 38.90
CA PHE A 488 0.82 31.16 38.03
C PHE A 488 0.20 31.46 36.67
N HIS A 489 -0.10 32.73 36.43
CA HIS A 489 -0.52 33.26 35.13
C HIS A 489 0.70 33.57 34.26
N LEU A 490 0.79 32.95 33.09
CA LEU A 490 1.50 33.49 31.93
C LEU A 490 0.45 33.89 30.88
N PRO A 491 0.67 34.94 30.06
CA PRO A 491 -0.30 35.37 29.06
C PRO A 491 -0.40 34.30 27.98
N LEU A 492 -1.54 33.61 27.91
CA LEU A 492 -1.93 32.83 26.74
C LEU A 492 -2.34 33.83 25.65
N ASP A 493 -1.61 33.87 24.53
CA ASP A 493 -2.20 34.41 23.30
C ASP A 493 -3.52 33.65 23.01
N PRO A 494 -4.56 34.33 22.50
CA PRO A 494 -5.90 33.78 22.41
C PRO A 494 -5.95 32.70 21.32
N ALA A 495 -6.03 31.42 21.72
CA ALA A 495 -6.15 30.31 20.77
C ALA A 495 -7.45 30.41 19.95
N PRO A 496 -7.39 30.47 18.60
CA PRO A 496 -8.58 30.30 17.79
C PRO A 496 -9.19 28.88 18.02
N PRO A 497 -10.51 28.79 18.32
CA PRO A 497 -11.31 27.59 18.62
C PRO A 497 -11.22 26.29 17.77
N ALA A 498 -11.44 25.18 18.50
CA ALA A 498 -12.10 23.99 18.00
C ALA A 498 -13.57 24.31 17.63
N VAL A 499 -14.17 23.54 16.73
CA VAL A 499 -15.55 23.70 16.26
C VAL A 499 -16.53 23.07 17.25
N GLU A 500 -17.67 23.73 17.53
CA GLU A 500 -18.74 23.15 18.36
C GLU A 500 -19.71 22.35 17.50
N VAL A 501 -19.84 21.04 17.74
CA VAL A 501 -20.89 20.22 17.12
C VAL A 501 -22.20 20.48 17.87
N VAL A 502 -23.05 21.34 17.30
CA VAL A 502 -24.28 21.82 17.97
C VAL A 502 -25.47 20.89 17.76
N ASN A 503 -25.44 20.08 16.71
CA ASN A 503 -26.49 19.11 16.40
C ASN A 503 -25.94 18.00 15.50
N GLY A 504 -26.51 16.80 15.60
CA GLY A 504 -26.14 15.67 14.75
C GLY A 504 -27.35 14.82 14.42
N ASP A 505 -27.50 14.49 13.13
CA ASP A 505 -28.43 13.47 12.68
C ASP A 505 -27.66 12.34 11.99
N HIS A 506 -27.78 11.14 12.56
CA HIS A 506 -27.17 9.92 12.06
C HIS A 506 -28.22 8.86 11.68
N ASP A 507 -29.50 9.25 11.64
CA ASP A 507 -30.63 8.37 11.29
C ASP A 507 -30.96 8.42 9.78
N ASP A 508 -30.24 9.23 9.01
CA ASP A 508 -30.36 9.42 7.56
C ASP A 508 -31.75 9.89 7.13
N ASN A 509 -32.33 10.78 7.93
CA ASN A 509 -33.62 11.40 7.67
C ASN A 509 -33.42 12.83 7.15
N VAL A 510 -33.84 13.08 5.90
CA VAL A 510 -33.61 14.37 5.23
C VAL A 510 -34.20 15.56 6.01
N ASP A 511 -35.37 15.40 6.62
CA ASP A 511 -36.02 16.50 7.35
C ASP A 511 -35.33 16.78 8.69
N LEU A 512 -34.87 15.75 9.40
CA LEU A 512 -34.10 15.91 10.63
C LEU A 512 -32.72 16.52 10.34
N ALA A 513 -32.04 16.05 9.30
CA ALA A 513 -30.81 16.62 8.77
C ALA A 513 -30.95 18.12 8.46
N VAL A 514 -32.00 18.51 7.73
CA VAL A 514 -32.25 19.92 7.39
C VAL A 514 -32.56 20.75 8.64
N ALA A 515 -33.36 20.23 9.57
CA ALA A 515 -33.62 20.90 10.84
C ALA A 515 -32.33 21.06 11.68
N ALA A 516 -31.40 20.09 11.63
CA ALA A 516 -30.13 20.17 12.33
C ALA A 516 -29.24 21.30 11.78
N MET A 517 -29.33 21.59 10.47
CA MET A 517 -28.58 22.66 9.81
C MET A 517 -29.09 24.07 10.15
N GLU A 518 -30.35 24.26 10.54
CA GLU A 518 -30.94 25.59 10.80
C GLU A 518 -30.23 26.41 11.89
N ARG A 519 -29.49 25.74 12.80
CA ARG A 519 -28.78 26.36 13.92
C ARG A 519 -27.26 26.34 13.78
N ALA A 520 -26.75 25.85 12.65
CA ALA A 520 -25.32 25.76 12.37
C ALA A 520 -24.86 26.86 11.43
N ASP A 521 -23.57 27.16 11.46
CA ASP A 521 -22.91 28.08 10.52
C ASP A 521 -22.41 27.32 9.28
N VAL A 522 -22.09 26.03 9.44
CA VAL A 522 -21.66 25.12 8.37
C VAL A 522 -22.14 23.70 8.68
N ALA A 523 -22.51 22.95 7.64
CA ALA A 523 -22.87 21.54 7.76
C ALA A 523 -21.78 20.64 7.20
N ILE A 524 -21.44 19.59 7.93
CA ILE A 524 -20.60 18.48 7.45
C ILE A 524 -21.53 17.31 7.14
N VAL A 525 -21.60 16.93 5.86
CA VAL A 525 -22.37 15.80 5.37
C VAL A 525 -21.40 14.67 5.04
N CYS A 526 -21.44 13.56 5.76
CA CYS A 526 -20.55 12.43 5.48
C CYS A 526 -21.24 11.40 4.58
N GLY A 527 -20.52 10.93 3.57
CA GLY A 527 -20.88 9.78 2.76
C GLY A 527 -19.72 8.80 2.69
N ALA A 528 -20.03 7.52 2.61
CA ALA A 528 -19.02 6.48 2.49
C ALA A 528 -19.54 5.33 1.64
N THR A 529 -18.65 4.42 1.24
CA THR A 529 -19.05 3.13 0.71
C THR A 529 -17.99 2.09 1.01
N THR A 530 -18.32 0.83 0.81
CA THR A 530 -17.43 -0.31 1.12
C THR A 530 -17.11 -1.13 -0.12
N ALA A 531 -16.05 -1.93 -0.01
CA ALA A 531 -15.75 -2.99 -0.97
C ALA A 531 -15.13 -4.17 -0.23
N ALA A 532 -15.08 -5.32 -0.88
CA ALA A 532 -14.53 -6.53 -0.32
C ALA A 532 -13.93 -7.42 -1.40
N GLU A 533 -13.03 -8.30 -0.98
CA GLU A 533 -12.66 -9.46 -1.77
C GLU A 533 -13.88 -10.35 -2.09
N SER A 534 -13.83 -11.00 -3.26
CA SER A 534 -14.81 -11.96 -3.80
C SER A 534 -16.02 -11.35 -4.51
N GLU A 535 -16.24 -10.04 -4.44
CA GLU A 535 -17.32 -9.37 -5.14
C GLU A 535 -16.94 -7.96 -5.59
N ASP A 536 -17.32 -7.59 -6.82
CA ASP A 536 -17.20 -6.19 -7.25
C ASP A 536 -18.37 -5.37 -6.71
N ARG A 537 -18.15 -4.06 -6.55
CA ARG A 537 -19.19 -3.16 -6.08
C ARG A 537 -20.37 -3.14 -7.06
N PRO A 538 -21.62 -3.13 -6.56
CA PRO A 538 -22.81 -3.10 -7.42
C PRO A 538 -22.96 -1.77 -8.17
N SER A 539 -22.39 -0.70 -7.62
CA SER A 539 -22.30 0.62 -8.24
C SER A 539 -21.12 1.43 -7.65
N LEU A 540 -20.82 2.56 -8.27
CA LEU A 540 -19.87 3.56 -7.80
C LEU A 540 -20.49 4.62 -6.88
N LEU A 541 -21.79 4.52 -6.56
CA LEU A 541 -22.45 5.47 -5.67
C LEU A 541 -21.95 5.33 -4.23
N LEU A 542 -21.99 6.42 -3.47
CA LEU A 542 -21.89 6.35 -2.01
C LEU A 542 -23.14 5.67 -1.44
N ASP A 543 -22.97 5.02 -0.29
CA ASP A 543 -24.10 4.53 0.50
C ASP A 543 -25.02 5.71 0.80
N GLN A 544 -26.32 5.51 0.63
CA GLN A 544 -27.35 6.54 0.84
C GLN A 544 -27.16 7.81 -0.03
N SER A 545 -26.58 7.66 -1.23
CA SER A 545 -26.41 8.77 -2.19
C SER A 545 -27.68 9.62 -2.43
N GLY A 546 -28.88 9.04 -2.32
CA GLY A 546 -30.14 9.79 -2.43
C GLY A 546 -30.36 10.78 -1.27
N PHE A 547 -30.15 10.33 -0.03
CA PHE A 547 -30.20 11.17 1.17
C PHE A 547 -29.19 12.32 1.07
N ILE A 548 -27.93 12.02 0.73
CA ILE A 548 -26.88 13.03 0.60
C ILE A 548 -27.25 14.07 -0.46
N GLY A 549 -27.75 13.63 -1.61
CA GLY A 549 -28.19 14.51 -2.69
C GLY A 549 -29.32 15.44 -2.26
N GLU A 550 -30.33 14.93 -1.57
CA GLU A 550 -31.46 15.73 -1.08
C GLU A 550 -31.06 16.73 0.01
N VAL A 551 -30.22 16.32 0.97
CA VAL A 551 -29.68 17.19 2.02
C VAL A 551 -28.89 18.34 1.41
N LEU A 552 -27.96 18.05 0.49
CA LEU A 552 -27.14 19.08 -0.16
C LEU A 552 -27.98 20.00 -1.05
N ALA A 553 -29.02 19.50 -1.71
CA ALA A 553 -29.92 20.33 -2.52
C ALA A 553 -30.81 21.26 -1.68
N ARG A 554 -31.14 20.88 -0.44
CA ARG A 554 -31.97 21.65 0.49
C ARG A 554 -31.16 22.54 1.45
N ALA A 555 -29.85 22.43 1.45
CA ALA A 555 -28.98 23.20 2.35
C ALA A 555 -29.06 24.71 2.06
N THR A 556 -29.26 25.50 3.10
CA THR A 556 -29.30 26.98 3.04
C THR A 556 -28.03 27.63 3.60
N ILE A 557 -27.13 26.81 4.17
CA ILE A 557 -25.83 27.19 4.71
C ILE A 557 -24.71 26.50 3.92
N PRO A 558 -23.45 26.97 4.00
CA PRO A 558 -22.32 26.28 3.40
C PRO A 558 -22.20 24.83 3.87
N THR A 559 -21.83 23.95 2.95
CA THR A 559 -21.74 22.50 3.18
C THR A 559 -20.35 21.97 2.85
N VAL A 560 -19.84 21.08 3.70
CA VAL A 560 -18.66 20.27 3.46
C VAL A 560 -19.11 18.83 3.28
N LEU A 561 -18.90 18.26 2.10
CA LEU A 561 -19.06 16.83 1.87
C LEU A 561 -17.76 16.12 2.28
N VAL A 562 -17.86 15.14 3.18
CA VAL A 562 -16.76 14.23 3.52
C VAL A 562 -17.05 12.87 2.89
N ALA A 563 -16.18 12.40 1.98
CA ALA A 563 -16.33 11.13 1.29
C ALA A 563 -15.23 10.14 1.71
N MET A 564 -15.62 8.94 2.18
CA MET A 564 -14.71 7.84 2.56
C MET A 564 -14.93 6.64 1.63
N THR A 565 -13.94 6.26 0.80
CA THR A 565 -14.20 5.31 -0.31
C THR A 565 -13.10 4.26 -0.52
N PRO A 566 -13.43 3.07 -1.07
CA PRO A 566 -12.46 2.02 -1.36
C PRO A 566 -11.79 2.18 -2.75
N GLY A 567 -12.05 3.27 -3.45
CA GLY A 567 -11.65 3.48 -4.85
C GLY A 567 -12.46 4.60 -5.50
N ALA A 568 -12.51 4.61 -6.83
CA ALA A 568 -13.31 5.56 -7.60
C ALA A 568 -14.78 5.54 -7.16
N VAL A 569 -15.46 6.69 -7.16
CA VAL A 569 -16.88 6.83 -6.82
C VAL A 569 -17.54 7.84 -7.73
N LEU A 570 -18.86 7.90 -7.72
CA LEU A 570 -19.64 8.99 -8.29
C LEU A 570 -20.04 9.98 -7.21
N LEU A 571 -19.92 11.27 -7.54
CA LEU A 571 -20.34 12.37 -6.68
C LEU A 571 -21.35 13.26 -7.44
N PRO A 572 -22.57 12.76 -7.75
CA PRO A 572 -23.53 13.47 -8.59
C PRO A 572 -23.99 14.83 -7.99
N PHE A 573 -23.82 15.00 -6.69
CA PHE A 573 -24.15 16.21 -5.93
C PHE A 573 -22.95 17.14 -5.69
N ALA A 574 -21.78 16.90 -6.31
CA ALA A 574 -20.58 17.71 -6.13
C ALA A 574 -20.77 19.21 -6.43
N ALA A 575 -21.69 19.56 -7.33
CA ALA A 575 -22.04 20.94 -7.63
C ALA A 575 -22.67 21.66 -6.42
N ASN A 576 -23.48 20.95 -5.62
CA ASN A 576 -24.23 21.49 -4.49
C ASN A 576 -23.40 21.61 -3.20
N ALA A 577 -22.30 20.85 -3.09
CA ALA A 577 -21.38 20.96 -1.95
C ALA A 577 -20.49 22.22 -2.07
N THR A 578 -20.30 22.97 -0.99
CA THR A 578 -19.39 24.15 -1.01
C THR A 578 -17.92 23.71 -1.02
N ALA A 579 -17.58 22.76 -0.17
CA ALA A 579 -16.30 22.07 -0.14
C ALA A 579 -16.47 20.55 -0.16
N ILE A 580 -15.47 19.84 -0.65
CA ILE A 580 -15.45 18.38 -0.70
C ILE A 580 -14.09 17.90 -0.21
N VAL A 581 -14.10 17.11 0.86
CA VAL A 581 -12.94 16.42 1.41
C VAL A 581 -13.12 14.93 1.11
N HIS A 582 -12.13 14.32 0.49
CA HIS A 582 -12.13 12.91 0.16
C HIS A 582 -10.98 12.21 0.86
N THR A 583 -11.26 11.04 1.42
CA THR A 583 -10.26 10.09 1.88
C THR A 583 -10.63 8.71 1.37
N PHE A 584 -9.62 7.85 1.26
CA PHE A 584 -9.87 6.42 1.08
C PHE A 584 -10.22 5.78 2.44
N LEU A 585 -10.21 4.44 2.51
CA LEU A 585 -10.31 3.73 3.79
C LEU A 585 -9.02 3.95 4.59
N ALA A 586 -9.09 4.80 5.63
CA ALA A 586 -7.91 5.33 6.32
C ALA A 586 -7.60 4.64 7.67
N GLY A 587 -8.18 3.48 7.93
CA GLY A 587 -7.91 2.69 9.14
C GLY A 587 -8.40 3.35 10.43
N GLN A 588 -7.74 3.03 11.55
CA GLN A 588 -8.20 3.46 12.88
C GLN A 588 -8.18 4.98 13.10
N GLU A 589 -7.33 5.72 12.39
CA GLU A 589 -7.14 7.16 12.58
C GLU A 589 -8.00 8.02 11.62
N THR A 590 -8.93 7.41 10.87
CA THR A 590 -9.74 8.07 9.83
C THR A 590 -10.34 9.40 10.28
N GLY A 591 -11.10 9.40 11.38
CA GLY A 591 -11.75 10.60 11.88
C GLY A 591 -10.78 11.66 12.39
N HIS A 592 -9.65 11.25 12.96
CA HIS A 592 -8.61 12.18 13.40
C HIS A 592 -7.94 12.88 12.21
N ALA A 593 -7.62 12.13 11.16
CA ALA A 593 -7.03 12.66 9.93
C ALA A 593 -7.96 13.67 9.23
N ILE A 594 -9.24 13.32 9.10
CA ILE A 594 -10.25 14.23 8.54
C ILE A 594 -10.38 15.49 9.40
N ALA A 595 -10.43 15.35 10.73
CA ALA A 595 -10.53 16.49 11.63
C ALA A 595 -9.29 17.41 11.56
N ASP A 596 -8.08 16.85 11.42
CA ASP A 596 -6.85 17.64 11.29
C ASP A 596 -6.88 18.54 10.05
N VAL A 597 -7.39 18.03 8.92
CA VAL A 597 -7.58 18.82 7.69
C VAL A 597 -8.71 19.83 7.87
N LEU A 598 -9.90 19.39 8.28
CA LEU A 598 -11.07 20.28 8.40
C LEU A 598 -10.80 21.48 9.30
N LEU A 599 -9.98 21.32 10.34
CA LEU A 599 -9.63 22.35 11.31
C LEU A 599 -8.33 23.11 10.95
N GLY A 600 -7.67 22.76 9.84
CA GLY A 600 -6.43 23.41 9.41
C GLY A 600 -5.22 23.14 10.31
N ARG A 601 -5.26 22.08 11.12
CA ARG A 601 -4.08 21.60 11.86
C ARG A 601 -3.05 21.04 10.88
N GLU A 602 -3.54 20.41 9.82
CA GLU A 602 -2.75 19.94 8.70
C GLU A 602 -3.28 20.54 7.41
N ASN A 603 -2.36 20.92 6.52
CA ASN A 603 -2.70 21.38 5.19
C ASN A 603 -2.90 20.15 4.28
N PRO A 604 -4.06 20.00 3.59
CA PRO A 604 -4.30 18.85 2.74
C PRO A 604 -3.25 18.79 1.62
N SER A 605 -2.70 17.59 1.42
CA SER A 605 -1.67 17.32 0.41
C SER A 605 -1.90 16.00 -0.34
N GLY A 606 -2.99 15.29 -0.04
CA GLY A 606 -3.36 14.08 -0.77
C GLY A 606 -3.80 14.40 -2.20
N LYS A 607 -3.43 13.53 -3.14
CA LYS A 607 -3.82 13.62 -4.56
C LYS A 607 -4.46 12.31 -5.00
N LEU A 608 -5.49 12.38 -5.84
CA LEU A 608 -6.23 11.20 -6.28
C LEU A 608 -5.36 10.25 -7.14
N PRO A 609 -5.12 8.98 -6.73
CA PRO A 609 -4.50 7.95 -7.57
C PRO A 609 -5.50 7.29 -8.56
N VAL A 610 -6.74 7.76 -8.59
CA VAL A 610 -7.83 7.29 -9.47
C VAL A 610 -8.65 8.48 -9.98
N THR A 611 -9.22 8.37 -11.16
CA THR A 611 -10.16 9.36 -11.68
C THR A 611 -11.53 9.19 -11.01
N ILE A 612 -12.18 10.29 -10.63
CA ILE A 612 -13.59 10.30 -10.21
C ILE A 612 -14.43 10.61 -11.45
N PRO A 613 -15.13 9.60 -12.02
CA PRO A 613 -15.94 9.79 -13.23
C PRO A 613 -17.22 10.60 -12.95
N LEU A 614 -17.87 11.07 -14.02
CA LEU A 614 -19.22 11.66 -13.98
C LEU A 614 -20.32 10.60 -14.07
N SER A 615 -20.04 9.45 -14.69
CA SER A 615 -21.00 8.35 -14.80
C SER A 615 -20.30 6.98 -14.83
N GLU A 616 -21.08 5.91 -14.63
CA GLU A 616 -20.58 4.53 -14.70
C GLU A 616 -20.08 4.17 -16.10
N GLU A 617 -20.73 4.70 -17.13
CA GLU A 617 -20.46 4.42 -18.55
C GLU A 617 -19.10 4.95 -19.02
N GLN A 618 -18.52 5.90 -18.28
CA GLN A 618 -17.14 6.36 -18.52
C GLN A 618 -16.10 5.37 -18.03
N THR A 619 -16.50 4.32 -17.31
CA THR A 619 -15.57 3.36 -16.71
C THR A 619 -15.66 1.98 -17.34
N VAL A 620 -14.62 1.19 -17.16
CA VAL A 620 -14.68 -0.25 -17.47
C VAL A 620 -15.54 -0.93 -16.41
N LEU A 621 -16.66 -1.50 -16.84
CA LEU A 621 -17.54 -2.31 -16.00
C LEU A 621 -16.98 -3.73 -15.80
N PRO A 622 -17.26 -4.39 -14.67
CA PRO A 622 -16.88 -5.79 -14.48
C PRO A 622 -17.48 -6.67 -15.55
N CYS A 623 -16.65 -7.50 -16.19
CA CYS A 623 -17.09 -8.46 -17.19
C CYS A 623 -18.04 -9.48 -16.55
N GLN A 624 -19.19 -9.69 -17.18
CA GLN A 624 -20.22 -10.64 -16.75
C GLN A 624 -20.25 -11.86 -17.68
N PRO A 625 -20.67 -13.04 -17.20
CA PRO A 625 -21.02 -14.15 -18.09
C PRO A 625 -22.17 -13.74 -19.02
N VAL A 626 -22.23 -14.34 -20.21
CA VAL A 626 -23.18 -14.00 -21.29
C VAL A 626 -24.63 -13.88 -20.78
N GLU A 627 -25.34 -12.88 -21.30
CA GLU A 627 -26.74 -12.55 -20.98
C GLU A 627 -27.64 -13.82 -21.04
N GLY A 628 -28.35 -14.10 -19.94
CA GLY A 628 -29.22 -15.29 -19.80
C GLY A 628 -28.60 -16.46 -19.03
N VAL A 629 -27.28 -16.47 -18.79
CA VAL A 629 -26.67 -17.35 -17.80
C VAL A 629 -26.62 -16.61 -16.47
N HIS A 630 -27.75 -16.61 -15.76
CA HIS A 630 -27.72 -16.32 -14.34
C HIS A 630 -27.00 -17.48 -13.65
N ILE A 631 -25.69 -17.33 -13.43
CA ILE A 631 -25.06 -18.04 -12.32
C ILE A 631 -25.71 -17.41 -11.11
N SER A 632 -26.80 -18.01 -10.64
CA SER A 632 -27.45 -17.56 -9.42
C SER A 632 -26.36 -17.42 -8.38
N SER A 633 -26.15 -16.21 -7.90
CA SER A 633 -25.61 -15.96 -6.58
C SER A 633 -26.59 -16.59 -5.60
N VAL A 634 -26.62 -17.93 -5.53
CA VAL A 634 -27.37 -18.61 -4.49
C VAL A 634 -26.60 -18.22 -3.24
N ALA A 635 -27.17 -17.28 -2.49
CA ALA A 635 -26.71 -16.79 -1.19
C ALA A 635 -26.73 -17.92 -0.13
N GLY A 636 -26.08 -19.05 -0.44
CA GLY A 636 -26.15 -20.30 0.30
C GLY A 636 -25.37 -21.46 -0.31
N LEU A 637 -24.78 -21.33 -1.51
CA LEU A 637 -23.88 -22.33 -2.10
C LEU A 637 -22.41 -21.89 -2.15
N TRP A 638 -22.05 -20.80 -1.48
CA TRP A 638 -20.76 -20.73 -0.81
C TRP A 638 -20.81 -21.65 0.41
N THR A 639 -20.93 -22.96 0.19
CA THR A 639 -20.45 -23.91 1.19
C THR A 639 -19.02 -23.51 1.48
N GLN A 640 -18.69 -23.38 2.76
CA GLN A 640 -17.34 -23.12 3.23
C GLN A 640 -16.33 -23.88 2.34
N GLY A 641 -15.35 -23.18 1.78
CA GLY A 641 -14.41 -23.73 0.79
C GLY A 641 -14.71 -23.35 -0.66
N GLY A 642 -14.23 -22.18 -1.07
CA GLY A 642 -14.26 -21.73 -2.47
C GLY A 642 -13.68 -22.77 -3.43
N GLY A 643 -14.29 -22.93 -4.61
CA GLY A 643 -13.79 -23.82 -5.68
C GLY A 643 -14.62 -25.08 -5.98
N GLY A 644 -15.93 -25.08 -5.72
CA GLY A 644 -16.81 -26.22 -6.05
C GLY A 644 -18.06 -25.88 -6.88
N GLY A 645 -18.15 -24.67 -7.44
CA GLY A 645 -19.23 -24.31 -8.36
C GLY A 645 -18.78 -24.53 -9.80
N TYR A 646 -19.63 -25.10 -10.66
CA TYR A 646 -19.40 -25.10 -12.10
C TYR A 646 -19.53 -23.67 -12.64
N GLY A 647 -18.46 -22.89 -12.54
CA GLY A 647 -18.38 -21.57 -13.18
C GLY A 647 -18.27 -21.75 -14.69
N VAL A 648 -19.01 -20.93 -15.44
CA VAL A 648 -18.88 -20.89 -16.89
C VAL A 648 -17.68 -20.04 -17.23
N HIS A 649 -16.75 -20.56 -18.03
CA HIS A 649 -15.67 -19.75 -18.60
C HIS A 649 -16.24 -18.75 -19.60
N TYR A 650 -15.79 -17.51 -19.50
CA TYR A 650 -16.16 -16.44 -20.43
C TYR A 650 -14.99 -15.51 -20.65
N ASP A 651 -14.98 -14.91 -21.83
CA ASP A 651 -13.93 -13.99 -22.23
C ASP A 651 -14.25 -12.58 -21.74
N CYS A 652 -13.22 -11.92 -21.21
CA CYS A 652 -13.22 -10.52 -20.82
C CYS A 652 -12.15 -9.81 -21.66
N ASP A 653 -12.60 -9.11 -22.71
CA ASP A 653 -11.72 -8.38 -23.60
C ASP A 653 -11.23 -7.08 -22.98
N TYR A 654 -9.92 -6.87 -23.01
CA TYR A 654 -9.29 -5.63 -22.57
C TYR A 654 -9.23 -4.66 -23.77
N THR A 655 -10.41 -4.34 -24.33
CA THR A 655 -10.54 -3.55 -25.56
C THR A 655 -10.06 -2.11 -25.39
N GLU A 656 -10.04 -1.60 -24.17
CA GLU A 656 -9.49 -0.28 -23.87
C GLU A 656 -7.97 -0.20 -24.12
N SER A 657 -7.28 -1.35 -24.18
CA SER A 657 -5.83 -1.43 -24.45
C SER A 657 -5.05 -0.50 -23.51
N LEU A 658 -4.29 0.47 -24.03
CA LEU A 658 -3.51 1.43 -23.25
C LEU A 658 -4.35 2.52 -22.55
N HIS A 659 -5.65 2.61 -22.85
CA HIS A 659 -6.53 3.71 -22.43
C HIS A 659 -7.30 3.42 -21.13
N VAL A 660 -6.65 2.85 -20.11
CA VAL A 660 -7.29 2.59 -18.81
C VAL A 660 -7.22 3.83 -17.90
N GLY A 661 -8.31 4.09 -17.16
CA GLY A 661 -8.41 5.22 -16.25
C GLY A 661 -8.24 6.57 -16.95
N TYR A 662 -7.46 7.48 -16.37
CA TYR A 662 -7.20 8.80 -16.92
C TYR A 662 -6.59 8.81 -18.33
N LEU A 663 -5.90 7.74 -18.75
CA LEU A 663 -5.32 7.62 -20.09
C LEU A 663 -6.40 7.51 -21.19
N GLY A 664 -7.57 6.96 -20.85
CA GLY A 664 -8.73 6.91 -21.74
C GLY A 664 -9.72 8.05 -21.57
N LEU A 665 -9.68 8.73 -20.42
CA LEU A 665 -10.63 9.80 -20.09
C LEU A 665 -10.07 11.20 -20.29
N HIS A 666 -8.87 11.32 -20.85
CA HIS A 666 -8.12 12.56 -20.91
C HIS A 666 -8.91 13.74 -21.52
N ASP A 667 -9.62 13.49 -22.63
CA ASP A 667 -10.37 14.51 -23.38
C ASP A 667 -11.85 14.59 -22.96
N GLU A 668 -12.30 13.69 -22.08
CA GLU A 668 -13.68 13.63 -21.60
C GLU A 668 -13.86 14.49 -20.33
N PRO A 669 -15.03 15.09 -20.08
CA PRO A 669 -15.29 15.73 -18.79
C PRO A 669 -15.33 14.66 -17.68
N VAL A 670 -14.67 14.92 -16.56
CA VAL A 670 -14.65 14.04 -15.38
C VAL A 670 -15.02 14.86 -14.13
N GLY A 671 -15.47 14.19 -13.07
CA GLY A 671 -15.80 14.84 -11.81
C GLY A 671 -14.56 15.45 -11.16
N PHE A 672 -13.53 14.61 -10.95
CA PHE A 672 -12.21 15.04 -10.51
C PHE A 672 -11.13 14.21 -11.20
N PRO A 673 -10.11 14.84 -11.80
CA PRO A 673 -9.12 14.15 -12.59
C PRO A 673 -8.09 13.41 -11.73
N PHE A 674 -7.41 12.43 -12.33
CA PHE A 674 -6.24 11.79 -11.73
C PHE A 674 -5.18 12.84 -11.30
N GLY A 675 -4.57 12.61 -10.15
CA GLY A 675 -3.59 13.51 -9.54
C GLY A 675 -4.19 14.77 -8.93
N HIS A 676 -5.51 14.93 -8.88
CA HIS A 676 -6.17 16.12 -8.31
C HIS A 676 -6.17 16.11 -6.78
N GLY A 677 -5.96 17.29 -6.21
CA GLY A 677 -6.07 17.56 -4.77
C GLY A 677 -5.58 18.97 -4.49
N LEU A 678 -6.44 19.78 -3.87
CA LEU A 678 -6.18 21.17 -3.53
C LEU A 678 -5.40 21.27 -2.20
N SER A 679 -4.78 22.42 -2.00
CA SER A 679 -4.11 22.80 -0.75
C SER A 679 -4.71 24.10 -0.20
N TYR A 680 -4.48 24.39 1.09
CA TYR A 680 -4.69 25.73 1.64
C TYR A 680 -3.60 26.73 1.21
N THR A 681 -2.51 26.24 0.62
CA THR A 681 -1.43 27.04 0.05
C THR A 681 -1.52 27.02 -1.48
N SER A 682 -1.26 28.15 -2.14
CA SER A 682 -1.05 28.21 -3.58
C SER A 682 0.43 28.10 -3.92
N PHE A 683 0.74 27.46 -5.04
CA PHE A 683 2.12 27.20 -5.47
C PHE A 683 2.37 27.78 -6.86
N GLY A 684 3.48 28.49 -7.03
CA GLY A 684 4.04 28.89 -8.31
C GLY A 684 4.94 27.81 -8.89
N TYR A 685 4.96 27.68 -10.21
CA TYR A 685 5.78 26.70 -10.95
C TYR A 685 6.61 27.45 -11.99
N GLU A 686 7.90 27.19 -12.01
CA GLU A 686 8.80 27.70 -13.06
C GLU A 686 9.88 26.67 -13.39
N TRP A 687 10.36 26.68 -14.63
CA TRP A 687 11.56 25.93 -14.99
C TRP A 687 12.75 26.55 -14.24
N ALA A 688 13.42 25.77 -13.39
CA ALA A 688 14.63 26.23 -12.72
C ALA A 688 15.78 26.38 -13.73
N GLU A 689 15.76 25.52 -14.75
CA GLU A 689 16.61 25.58 -15.94
C GLU A 689 15.75 25.26 -17.17
N GLU A 690 15.99 25.96 -18.28
CA GLU A 690 15.27 25.72 -19.53
C GLU A 690 15.47 24.27 -20.01
N PRO A 691 14.39 23.49 -20.24
CA PRO A 691 14.52 22.14 -20.77
C PRO A 691 15.28 22.13 -22.10
N PRO A 692 16.20 21.17 -22.32
CA PRO A 692 16.96 21.12 -23.56
C PRO A 692 16.05 20.76 -24.73
N ALA A 693 16.30 21.38 -25.90
CA ALA A 693 15.54 21.09 -27.12
C ALA A 693 15.78 19.67 -27.69
N ALA A 694 16.80 18.96 -27.21
CA ALA A 694 17.12 17.60 -27.62
C ALA A 694 17.46 16.72 -26.40
N PHE A 695 17.05 15.45 -26.45
CA PHE A 695 17.44 14.48 -25.43
C PHE A 695 18.96 14.22 -25.51
N PRO A 696 19.69 14.31 -24.39
CA PRO A 696 21.16 14.33 -24.42
C PRO A 696 21.75 12.97 -24.82
N PRO A 697 22.72 12.92 -25.75
CA PRO A 697 23.45 11.70 -26.07
C PRO A 697 24.42 11.32 -24.93
N GLY A 698 24.53 10.03 -24.61
CA GLY A 698 25.55 9.52 -23.67
C GLY A 698 25.36 9.89 -22.19
N ALA A 699 24.25 10.55 -21.82
CA ALA A 699 23.93 10.92 -20.42
C ALA A 699 23.45 9.73 -19.57
N GLY A 700 23.99 8.52 -19.80
CA GLY A 700 23.44 7.28 -19.23
C GLY A 700 21.96 7.06 -19.59
N GLY A 701 21.53 7.60 -20.74
CA GLY A 701 20.13 7.55 -21.19
C GLY A 701 19.15 8.31 -20.29
N ARG A 702 19.56 9.46 -19.69
CA ARG A 702 18.74 10.22 -18.74
C ARG A 702 18.66 11.71 -19.10
N LEU A 703 17.48 12.30 -18.89
CA LEU A 703 17.19 13.73 -18.93
C LEU A 703 16.62 14.15 -17.57
N GLU A 704 17.25 15.13 -16.94
CA GLU A 704 16.76 15.74 -15.70
C GLU A 704 16.08 17.07 -16.01
N LEU A 705 14.90 17.27 -15.44
CA LEU A 705 14.08 18.46 -15.59
C LEU A 705 13.92 19.09 -14.21
N ALA A 706 14.56 20.24 -14.01
CA ALA A 706 14.54 20.97 -12.75
C ALA A 706 13.39 21.98 -12.75
N VAL A 707 12.51 21.88 -11.75
CA VAL A 707 11.32 22.74 -11.59
C VAL A 707 11.41 23.42 -10.24
N ARG A 708 11.33 24.75 -10.19
CA ARG A 708 11.20 25.48 -8.94
C ARG A 708 9.72 25.61 -8.58
N ILE A 709 9.41 25.23 -7.35
CA ILE A 709 8.11 25.40 -6.71
C ILE A 709 8.24 26.46 -5.64
N SER A 710 7.33 27.44 -5.64
CA SER A 710 7.29 28.50 -4.63
C SER A 710 5.91 28.56 -3.97
N ALA A 711 5.85 28.53 -2.65
CA ALA A 711 4.60 28.81 -1.93
C ALA A 711 4.29 30.31 -1.99
N GLU A 712 3.14 30.69 -2.55
CA GLU A 712 2.79 32.09 -2.81
C GLU A 712 1.89 32.66 -1.71
N GLU A 713 0.69 32.09 -1.55
CA GLU A 713 -0.28 32.46 -0.52
C GLU A 713 -0.69 31.23 0.29
N GLY A 714 -0.96 31.37 1.59
CA GLY A 714 -1.44 30.26 2.40
C GLY A 714 -1.31 30.52 3.90
N PRO A 715 -1.64 29.52 4.75
CA PRO A 715 -1.38 29.61 6.18
C PRO A 715 0.12 29.64 6.47
N ALA A 716 0.50 30.21 7.62
CA ALA A 716 1.90 30.28 8.06
C ALA A 716 2.54 28.90 8.30
N SER A 717 1.74 27.86 8.54
CA SER A 717 2.19 26.47 8.63
C SER A 717 2.68 25.89 7.30
N GLY A 718 2.44 26.58 6.19
CA GLY A 718 2.84 26.15 4.86
C GLY A 718 1.98 25.02 4.30
N GLY A 719 2.44 24.44 3.19
CA GLY A 719 1.82 23.28 2.57
C GLY A 719 2.81 22.46 1.74
N ARG A 720 2.44 21.22 1.43
CA ARG A 720 3.20 20.31 0.56
C ARG A 720 2.54 20.26 -0.81
N GLU A 721 3.33 20.26 -1.88
CA GLU A 721 2.85 20.11 -3.26
C GLU A 721 3.38 18.81 -3.86
N VAL A 722 2.58 18.19 -4.75
CA VAL A 722 3.00 17.05 -5.56
C VAL A 722 3.17 17.53 -6.99
N VAL A 723 4.42 17.69 -7.40
CA VAL A 723 4.80 18.05 -8.76
C VAL A 723 4.70 16.80 -9.63
N GLN A 724 3.91 16.85 -10.70
CA GLN A 724 3.62 15.71 -11.57
C GLN A 724 4.12 15.99 -12.98
N LEU A 725 4.88 15.06 -13.55
CA LEU A 725 5.39 15.11 -14.91
C LEU A 725 4.63 14.14 -15.81
N TYR A 726 4.09 14.69 -16.90
CA TYR A 726 3.38 13.98 -17.93
C TYR A 726 4.13 14.07 -19.26
N LEU A 727 4.13 12.96 -20.00
CA LEU A 727 4.77 12.85 -21.29
C LEU A 727 3.74 12.49 -22.37
N SER A 728 3.73 13.22 -23.48
CA SER A 728 3.05 12.80 -24.70
C SER A 728 4.08 12.45 -25.76
N PHE A 729 3.93 11.26 -26.33
CA PHE A 729 4.83 10.70 -27.34
C PHE A 729 4.63 11.36 -28.71
N PRO A 730 5.60 11.19 -29.64
CA PRO A 730 5.43 11.61 -31.02
C PRO A 730 4.16 11.06 -31.66
N GLU A 731 3.56 11.85 -32.55
CA GLU A 731 2.37 11.44 -33.32
C GLU A 731 2.66 10.14 -34.10
N GLY A 732 1.68 9.23 -34.13
CA GLY A 732 1.81 7.92 -34.79
C GLY A 732 2.44 6.81 -33.94
N SER A 733 2.87 7.10 -32.70
CA SER A 733 3.36 6.08 -31.74
C SER A 733 2.27 5.13 -31.24
N GLY A 734 1.00 5.52 -31.32
CA GLY A 734 -0.13 4.78 -30.76
C GLY A 734 -0.27 4.88 -29.24
N GLU A 735 0.51 5.76 -28.60
CA GLU A 735 0.51 5.98 -27.16
C GLU A 735 -0.60 6.95 -26.72
N PRO A 736 -1.25 6.73 -25.56
CA PRO A 736 -2.08 7.75 -24.95
C PRO A 736 -1.26 8.98 -24.59
N ARG A 737 -1.88 10.16 -24.72
CA ARG A 737 -1.27 11.43 -24.30
C ARG A 737 -1.17 11.51 -22.78
N ARG A 738 -0.26 12.35 -22.31
CA ARG A 738 -0.07 12.70 -20.90
C ARG A 738 0.08 11.47 -19.99
N GLN A 739 1.05 10.62 -20.28
CA GLN A 739 1.41 9.53 -19.38
C GLN A 739 2.23 10.07 -18.22
N LEU A 740 1.86 9.74 -16.98
CA LEU A 740 2.68 10.02 -15.81
C LEU A 740 4.03 9.30 -15.94
N LYS A 741 5.13 10.05 -15.96
CA LYS A 741 6.51 9.52 -16.00
C LYS A 741 7.38 9.97 -14.81
N GLY A 742 6.88 10.89 -13.99
CA GLY A 742 7.59 11.29 -12.78
C GLY A 742 6.72 12.08 -11.83
N PHE A 743 7.05 12.04 -10.55
CA PHE A 743 6.47 12.93 -9.55
C PHE A 743 7.43 13.12 -8.37
N VAL A 744 7.28 14.25 -7.69
CA VAL A 744 7.99 14.56 -6.43
C VAL A 744 7.02 15.28 -5.51
N LYS A 745 6.92 14.82 -4.26
CA LYS A 745 6.26 15.56 -3.19
C LYS A 745 7.29 16.45 -2.49
N THR A 746 6.98 17.73 -2.31
CA THR A 746 7.87 18.66 -1.62
C THR A 746 7.82 18.44 -0.10
N GLU A 747 8.82 18.98 0.59
CA GLU A 747 8.64 19.34 2.00
C GLU A 747 7.54 20.41 2.16
N SER A 748 7.09 20.64 3.41
CA SER A 748 6.15 21.74 3.65
C SER A 748 6.86 23.08 3.41
N LEU A 749 6.28 23.93 2.57
CA LEU A 749 6.80 25.25 2.23
C LEU A 749 5.91 26.33 2.83
N ALA A 750 6.48 27.20 3.66
CA ALA A 750 5.78 28.39 4.14
C ALA A 750 5.64 29.44 3.03
N PRO A 751 4.64 30.35 3.08
CA PRO A 751 4.50 31.41 2.09
C PRO A 751 5.79 32.23 1.92
N GLY A 752 6.25 32.37 0.69
CA GLY A 752 7.52 33.01 0.31
C GLY A 752 8.71 32.05 0.21
N GLU A 753 8.60 30.81 0.68
CA GLU A 753 9.62 29.78 0.48
C GLU A 753 9.49 29.10 -0.87
N GLY A 754 10.59 28.53 -1.36
CA GLY A 754 10.58 27.73 -2.58
C GLY A 754 11.73 26.73 -2.63
N VAL A 755 11.54 25.70 -3.44
CA VAL A 755 12.48 24.58 -3.60
C VAL A 755 12.55 24.18 -5.06
N ALA A 756 13.74 23.80 -5.54
CA ALA A 756 13.90 23.16 -6.83
C ALA A 756 13.75 21.63 -6.66
N VAL A 757 12.89 21.02 -7.47
CA VAL A 757 12.74 19.57 -7.55
C VAL A 757 13.22 19.06 -8.91
N ALA A 758 13.78 17.86 -8.93
CA ALA A 758 14.27 17.22 -10.14
C ALA A 758 13.33 16.08 -10.56
N LEU A 759 12.90 16.11 -11.80
CA LEU A 759 12.11 15.06 -12.44
C LEU A 759 12.96 14.40 -13.53
N GLN A 760 13.07 13.08 -13.51
CA GLN A 760 13.95 12.35 -14.42
C GLN A 760 13.15 11.57 -15.46
N LEU A 761 13.59 11.66 -16.71
CA LEU A 761 13.17 10.82 -17.82
C LEU A 761 14.34 9.93 -18.26
N THR A 762 14.08 8.65 -18.44
CA THR A 762 15.04 7.66 -18.94
C THR A 762 14.73 7.24 -20.36
N CYS A 763 15.65 6.57 -21.06
CA CYS A 763 15.35 5.95 -22.36
C CYS A 763 14.14 5.01 -22.30
N ARG A 764 13.91 4.33 -21.17
CA ARG A 764 12.72 3.48 -20.98
C ARG A 764 11.43 4.29 -20.96
N ASP A 765 11.44 5.49 -20.37
CA ASP A 765 10.26 6.36 -20.35
C ASP A 765 9.88 6.88 -21.75
N LEU A 766 10.85 6.86 -22.69
CA LEU A 766 10.69 7.26 -24.09
C LEU A 766 10.48 6.07 -25.05
N SER A 767 10.30 4.87 -24.50
CA SER A 767 10.16 3.64 -25.27
C SER A 767 8.74 3.08 -25.21
N ILE A 768 8.40 2.33 -26.24
CA ILE A 768 7.17 1.52 -26.33
C ILE A 768 7.54 0.04 -26.41
N TRP A 769 6.64 -0.86 -26.04
CA TRP A 769 6.83 -2.29 -26.25
C TRP A 769 6.53 -2.64 -27.71
N SER A 770 7.58 -3.02 -28.45
CA SER A 770 7.43 -3.58 -29.79
C SER A 770 7.19 -5.08 -29.71
N VAL A 771 6.00 -5.52 -30.13
CA VAL A 771 5.66 -6.96 -30.20
C VAL A 771 6.50 -7.69 -31.25
N GLU A 772 6.86 -7.01 -32.36
CA GLU A 772 7.69 -7.59 -33.42
C GLU A 772 9.12 -7.84 -32.94
N GLU A 773 9.71 -6.88 -32.23
CA GLU A 773 11.08 -6.97 -31.70
C GLU A 773 11.14 -7.69 -30.34
N THR A 774 9.98 -7.92 -29.71
CA THR A 774 9.86 -8.44 -28.33
C THR A 774 10.71 -7.67 -27.32
N ALA A 775 10.76 -6.35 -27.49
CA ALA A 775 11.65 -5.46 -26.75
C ALA A 775 11.08 -4.06 -26.61
N TRP A 776 11.64 -3.31 -25.66
CA TRP A 776 11.39 -1.88 -25.54
C TRP A 776 12.19 -1.12 -26.58
N VAL A 777 11.49 -0.36 -27.41
CA VAL A 777 12.07 0.41 -28.50
C VAL A 777 11.78 1.89 -28.29
N ALA A 778 12.84 2.69 -28.23
CA ALA A 778 12.74 4.13 -28.09
C ALA A 778 12.10 4.74 -29.36
N VAL A 779 11.14 5.65 -29.18
CA VAL A 779 10.43 6.28 -30.30
C VAL A 779 11.12 7.59 -30.67
N PRO A 780 11.81 7.68 -31.82
CA PRO A 780 12.42 8.95 -32.24
C PRO A 780 11.33 9.97 -32.59
N GLY A 781 11.59 11.25 -32.31
CA GLY A 781 10.67 12.35 -32.62
C GLY A 781 10.53 13.36 -31.50
N ALA A 782 9.54 14.23 -31.64
CA ALA A 782 9.25 15.29 -30.67
C ALA A 782 8.34 14.77 -29.56
N PHE A 783 8.78 14.92 -28.31
CA PHE A 783 8.00 14.63 -27.12
C PHE A 783 7.53 15.92 -26.48
N LEU A 784 6.27 15.92 -26.02
CA LEU A 784 5.72 16.99 -25.21
C LEU A 784 5.85 16.62 -23.73
N VAL A 785 6.52 17.47 -22.96
CA VAL A 785 6.59 17.38 -21.51
C VAL A 785 5.66 18.42 -20.92
N GLU A 786 4.75 17.98 -20.06
CA GLU A 786 3.84 18.85 -19.31
C GLU A 786 4.06 18.61 -17.81
N VAL A 787 4.24 19.68 -17.02
CA VAL A 787 4.41 19.59 -15.57
C VAL A 787 3.31 20.39 -14.87
N GLY A 788 2.74 19.81 -13.82
CA GLY A 788 1.57 20.37 -13.15
C GLY A 788 1.31 19.86 -11.74
N SER A 789 0.15 20.25 -11.21
CA SER A 789 -0.36 19.85 -9.90
C SER A 789 -1.33 18.66 -9.96
N SER A 790 -1.79 18.32 -11.18
CA SER A 790 -2.66 17.19 -11.53
C SER A 790 -2.61 16.93 -13.04
N SER A 791 -3.24 15.85 -13.52
CA SER A 791 -3.34 15.55 -14.96
C SER A 791 -4.09 16.62 -15.80
N ARG A 792 -4.79 17.57 -15.15
CA ARG A 792 -5.52 18.66 -15.82
C ARG A 792 -5.18 20.07 -15.34
N ASP A 793 -4.21 20.21 -14.43
CA ASP A 793 -3.65 21.50 -14.02
C ASP A 793 -2.16 21.49 -14.35
N LEU A 794 -1.89 21.68 -15.64
CA LEU A 794 -0.55 21.65 -16.23
C LEU A 794 -0.12 23.10 -16.45
N ARG A 795 1.00 23.47 -15.84
CA ARG A 795 1.44 24.85 -15.69
C ARG A 795 2.68 25.16 -16.48
N LEU A 796 3.51 24.13 -16.72
CA LEU A 796 4.70 24.21 -17.54
C LEU A 796 4.60 23.23 -18.70
N GLU A 797 5.11 23.65 -19.84
CA GLU A 797 5.19 22.84 -21.04
C GLU A 797 6.57 23.03 -21.68
N ALA A 798 7.14 21.97 -22.23
CA ALA A 798 8.33 22.02 -23.07
C ALA A 798 8.30 20.91 -24.11
N THR A 799 9.06 21.07 -25.19
CA THR A 799 9.26 20.04 -26.20
C THR A 799 10.74 19.74 -26.37
N PHE A 800 11.09 18.46 -26.39
CA PHE A 800 12.43 18.02 -26.77
C PHE A 800 12.34 16.95 -27.86
N THR A 801 13.39 16.84 -28.67
CA THR A 801 13.47 15.81 -29.72
C THR A 801 14.41 14.67 -29.31
N LEU A 802 13.95 13.42 -29.44
CA LEU A 802 14.80 12.24 -29.36
C LEU A 802 15.30 11.85 -30.75
N ALA A 803 16.62 11.86 -30.94
CA ALA A 803 17.24 11.35 -32.16
C ALA A 803 17.32 9.81 -32.13
N ALA A 804 17.16 9.17 -33.28
CA ALA A 804 17.12 7.71 -33.42
C ALA A 804 18.38 6.97 -32.91
N THR A 805 19.52 7.66 -32.79
CA THR A 805 20.79 7.08 -32.39
C THR A 805 21.07 7.17 -30.89
N VAL A 806 20.21 7.80 -30.09
CA VAL A 806 20.54 8.16 -28.69
C VAL A 806 20.21 7.04 -27.70
N CYS A 807 19.12 6.29 -27.91
CA CYS A 807 18.68 5.21 -27.02
C CYS A 807 18.82 3.83 -27.69
N SER A 808 19.92 3.57 -28.41
CA SER A 808 20.16 2.26 -29.03
C SER A 808 20.37 1.17 -27.97
N SER A 809 19.94 -0.06 -28.31
CA SER A 809 19.70 -1.23 -27.44
C SER A 809 20.79 -1.70 -26.47
N SER A 810 21.95 -1.05 -26.36
CA SER A 810 22.96 -1.36 -25.34
C SER A 810 22.65 -0.78 -23.96
N ASP A 811 21.77 0.24 -23.87
CA ASP A 811 21.45 0.92 -22.61
C ASP A 811 20.15 0.43 -21.95
N SER A 812 19.40 -0.47 -22.62
CA SER A 812 18.30 -1.21 -22.01
C SER A 812 18.85 -2.49 -21.37
N THR A 813 19.38 -2.41 -20.15
CA THR A 813 19.81 -3.61 -19.40
C THR A 813 18.60 -4.48 -19.05
N GLY A 814 18.24 -5.39 -19.96
CA GLY A 814 17.64 -6.66 -19.60
C GLY A 814 18.71 -7.58 -18.99
N PRO A 815 18.33 -8.59 -18.19
CA PRO A 815 19.28 -9.48 -17.55
C PRO A 815 20.11 -10.21 -18.62
N THR A 816 21.43 -10.03 -18.56
CA THR A 816 22.37 -10.80 -19.37
C THR A 816 22.25 -12.27 -18.99
N ALA A 817 21.82 -13.10 -19.94
CA ALA A 817 21.92 -14.55 -19.84
C ALA A 817 23.39 -14.94 -19.60
N PRO A 818 23.69 -15.87 -18.66
CA PRO A 818 25.05 -16.35 -18.49
C PRO A 818 25.43 -17.21 -19.70
N THR A 819 26.22 -16.66 -20.61
CA THR A 819 26.86 -17.44 -21.67
C THR A 819 28.01 -18.25 -21.07
N GLY A 820 27.69 -19.47 -20.62
CA GLY A 820 28.67 -20.50 -20.37
C GLY A 820 29.21 -21.05 -21.68
N THR A 821 30.28 -20.48 -22.22
CA THR A 821 31.08 -21.12 -23.28
C THR A 821 32.23 -21.89 -22.63
N THR A 822 32.06 -23.21 -22.51
CA THR A 822 33.18 -24.14 -22.33
C THR A 822 33.90 -24.31 -23.66
N GLU A 823 34.98 -23.56 -23.86
CA GLU A 823 36.04 -23.94 -24.81
C GLU A 823 37.30 -24.28 -24.01
N GLY A 824 37.67 -25.56 -24.04
CA GLY A 824 38.87 -26.12 -23.43
C GLY A 824 39.19 -27.45 -24.09
N GLY A 825 39.50 -27.40 -25.40
CA GLY A 825 39.99 -28.55 -26.14
C GLY A 825 41.37 -28.97 -25.64
N VAL A 826 41.46 -30.19 -25.12
CA VAL A 826 42.72 -30.88 -24.82
C VAL A 826 43.20 -31.52 -26.12
N ALA A 827 44.37 -31.10 -26.59
CA ALA A 827 45.13 -31.78 -27.61
C ALA A 827 45.96 -32.90 -26.95
N ASP A 828 45.85 -34.11 -27.49
CA ASP A 828 46.69 -35.26 -27.14
C ASP A 828 47.50 -35.65 -28.39
N PRO A 829 48.83 -35.79 -28.31
CA PRO A 829 49.64 -36.30 -29.41
C PRO A 829 49.95 -37.80 -29.24
N GLU A 830 49.89 -38.53 -30.37
CA GLU A 830 50.68 -39.72 -30.74
C GLU A 830 50.82 -40.88 -29.72
N GLU A 831 50.06 -41.97 -29.91
CA GLU A 831 50.48 -43.25 -30.56
C GLU A 831 49.32 -44.26 -30.57
#